data_AF-A0A928D6P3-F1
#
_entry.id   AF-A0A928D6P3-F1
#
_cell.length_a   1.000
_cell.length_b   1.000
_cell.length_c   1.000
_cell.angle_alpha   90.00
_cell.angle_beta   90.00
_cell.angle_gamma   90.00
#
_symmetry.space_group_name_H-M   'P 1'
#
loop_
_entity.id
_entity.type
_entity.pdbx_description
1 polymer ?
#
loop_
_entity_poly.entity_id
_entity_poly.type
_entity_poly.pdbx_seq_one_letter_code
_entity_poly.pdbx_strand_id
1 'polypeptide(L)'
;MRKLLSVSLVTALSMAAAASEKWELVPLGEPGSLKVATELKNEPRLADRPPLRREGIVLVDEGRTPVVAANLKNRLLAQFAEEIRWHLAEMSGRDVTLADERKAAASAAAPLVRIAELDVPSQTAVLKIDGDTVTIGGDGTGISHAMTYFLESLGCRYLWPGPTGKVIPKRKRVALPDVSLNAPPAFEYIRRIWAPSGRGGRAPGIFKFLKMDQAAFCRRYDEARIDRKGNRSYYVWHGFNDRLACRTRKTKPTLQDAFSGGHYFDHYYAKYSKEHPDWFALQPNGTRVNRSPHPRLCLSNEGLIQEVIRDRIDYFRRNPDEPSASVCLPDGHRDAACMCEGCRRLDPVNAQPIRWGYYNPDRIATNYVALTDRVLYFCNRIAEGVTAVYPGKKLKTFIYSSYVRPPVKIKPHPALVLFNVEGNLTEKSRIGREVSGIAAFAAFGNPLVWRPNILHGFQAQVPQNYARILYDDTVRFKVNNVRGVSFDCCSGEFALRGFIFYMLGRALFNHDNLSYEAQLDDFCACFGKGAPMVRRYLDELERIHMRAAERARGTEGLLEDYPVAELSRMLDRADALTSAEPEANVRVRFLKKGLDVAREEIKLYKAWYTTEWKPLLAARKKYIEFVRNLSMDDPVALCPLSLGFKGPYLQGTPRRTPEQRAAFAAKRAAKRARALKDGRQPSGYTDGEGNFVEQPK
;
A
#
# COMPACT_ATOMS: atom_id res chain seq x y z
N MET A 1 56.65 3.48 -43.74
CA MET A 1 55.89 3.21 -42.48
C MET A 1 55.35 4.45 -41.74
N ARG A 2 55.64 5.71 -42.14
CA ARG A 2 55.05 6.92 -41.49
C ARG A 2 53.80 7.53 -42.16
N LYS A 3 53.29 6.97 -43.26
CA LYS A 3 52.07 7.44 -43.97
C LYS A 3 50.81 6.57 -43.78
N LEU A 4 50.91 5.43 -43.08
CA LEU A 4 49.79 4.50 -42.85
C LEU A 4 49.11 4.66 -41.48
N LEU A 5 49.65 5.50 -40.59
CA LEU A 5 49.11 5.71 -39.24
C LEU A 5 48.20 6.94 -39.11
N SER A 6 48.19 7.85 -40.09
CA SER A 6 47.36 9.07 -40.02
C SER A 6 45.94 8.88 -40.58
N VAL A 7 45.71 7.89 -41.45
CA VAL A 7 44.38 7.66 -42.07
C VAL A 7 43.47 6.83 -41.15
N SER A 8 44.01 5.85 -40.42
CA SER A 8 43.21 5.04 -39.48
C SER A 8 42.78 5.80 -38.23
N LEU A 9 43.58 6.77 -37.75
CA LEU A 9 43.23 7.56 -36.57
C LEU A 9 42.15 8.60 -36.88
N VAL A 10 42.20 9.23 -38.06
CA VAL A 10 41.21 10.24 -38.47
C VAL A 10 39.87 9.59 -38.82
N THR A 11 39.88 8.37 -39.37
CA THR A 11 38.63 7.62 -39.64
C THR A 11 38.01 7.08 -38.34
N ALA A 12 38.83 6.58 -37.40
CA ALA A 12 38.35 6.12 -36.08
C ALA A 12 37.87 7.27 -35.18
N LEU A 13 38.49 8.45 -35.24
CA LEU A 13 38.03 9.66 -34.54
C LEU A 13 36.76 10.25 -35.19
N SER A 14 36.56 10.09 -36.50
CA SER A 14 35.31 10.51 -37.17
C SER A 14 34.13 9.56 -36.90
N MET A 15 34.37 8.26 -36.71
CA MET A 15 33.31 7.30 -36.39
C MET A 15 32.95 7.28 -34.89
N ALA A 16 33.89 7.62 -34.00
CA ALA A 16 33.59 7.80 -32.57
C ALA A 16 32.94 9.17 -32.25
N ALA A 17 33.12 10.17 -33.11
CA ALA A 17 32.48 11.49 -32.97
C ALA A 17 31.02 11.53 -33.48
N ALA A 18 30.55 10.49 -34.16
CA ALA A 18 29.24 10.48 -34.82
C ALA A 18 28.06 9.93 -33.97
N ALA A 19 28.23 9.60 -32.68
CA ALA A 19 27.10 9.06 -31.90
C ALA A 19 27.11 9.35 -30.39
N SER A 20 27.63 10.50 -29.95
CA SER A 20 27.16 11.07 -28.67
C SER A 20 26.37 12.33 -28.97
N GLU A 21 25.17 12.18 -29.54
CA GLU A 21 24.17 13.22 -29.40
C GLU A 21 23.99 13.45 -27.90
N LYS A 22 24.50 14.57 -27.40
CA LYS A 22 24.16 15.02 -26.05
C LYS A 22 22.65 15.13 -26.06
N TRP A 23 21.98 14.25 -25.34
CA TRP A 23 20.52 14.21 -25.25
C TRP A 23 19.90 15.57 -24.89
N GLU A 24 20.67 16.44 -24.22
CA GLU A 24 20.32 17.82 -23.89
C GLU A 24 20.06 18.69 -25.14
N LEU A 25 20.70 18.38 -26.27
CA LEU A 25 20.56 19.06 -27.55
C LEU A 25 19.35 18.58 -28.35
N VAL A 26 18.82 17.40 -28.01
CA VAL A 26 17.63 16.85 -28.68
C VAL A 26 16.41 17.63 -28.19
N PRO A 27 15.61 18.25 -29.06
CA PRO A 27 14.51 19.11 -28.63
C PRO A 27 13.39 18.31 -27.93
N LEU A 28 12.73 18.97 -26.99
CA LEU A 28 11.46 18.52 -26.44
C LEU A 28 10.34 18.73 -27.46
N GLY A 29 9.17 18.15 -27.19
CA GLY A 29 7.97 18.32 -28.02
C GLY A 29 7.31 19.68 -27.86
N GLU A 30 6.53 20.05 -28.89
CA GLU A 30 5.69 21.25 -28.88
C GLU A 30 4.78 21.35 -27.65
N PRO A 31 4.47 22.57 -27.17
CA PRO A 31 3.60 22.77 -26.02
C PRO A 31 2.21 22.17 -26.27
N GLY A 32 1.62 21.59 -25.23
CA GLY A 32 0.26 21.08 -25.24
C GLY A 32 -0.78 22.14 -24.83
N SER A 33 -2.03 21.95 -25.24
CA SER A 33 -3.17 22.85 -24.95
C SER A 33 -4.30 22.21 -24.14
N LEU A 34 -4.13 20.94 -23.72
CA LEU A 34 -5.12 20.22 -22.94
C LEU A 34 -5.24 20.84 -21.54
N LYS A 35 -6.44 21.35 -21.24
CA LYS A 35 -6.82 21.79 -19.90
C LYS A 35 -7.46 20.63 -19.16
N VAL A 36 -7.06 20.43 -17.91
CA VAL A 36 -7.56 19.38 -17.02
C VAL A 36 -8.14 19.98 -15.76
N ALA A 37 -9.04 19.25 -15.11
CA ALA A 37 -9.54 19.65 -13.79
C ALA A 37 -8.40 19.63 -12.76
N THR A 38 -8.36 20.64 -11.91
CA THR A 38 -7.37 20.75 -10.81
C THR A 38 -7.98 20.47 -9.45
N GLU A 39 -9.31 20.34 -9.38
CA GLU A 39 -10.06 20.18 -8.14
C GLU A 39 -11.12 19.09 -8.31
N LEU A 40 -11.37 18.38 -7.20
CA LEU A 40 -12.48 17.45 -7.10
C LEU A 40 -13.78 18.23 -6.96
N LYS A 41 -14.85 17.77 -7.61
CA LYS A 41 -16.10 18.51 -7.73
C LYS A 41 -17.02 18.35 -6.52
N ASN A 42 -16.97 17.18 -5.90
CA ASN A 42 -17.91 16.78 -4.85
C ASN A 42 -17.20 16.72 -3.50
N GLU A 43 -17.88 17.14 -2.45
CA GLU A 43 -17.44 16.95 -1.07
C GLU A 43 -18.35 15.95 -0.35
N PRO A 44 -17.79 15.05 0.48
CA PRO A 44 -18.59 14.07 1.20
C PRO A 44 -19.43 14.75 2.28
N ARG A 45 -20.68 14.28 2.46
CA ARG A 45 -21.53 14.73 3.56
C ARG A 45 -21.27 13.84 4.77
N LEU A 46 -20.44 14.30 5.69
CA LEU A 46 -20.10 13.57 6.91
C LEU A 46 -20.91 14.09 8.12
N ALA A 47 -21.21 13.22 9.07
CA ALA A 47 -21.98 13.53 10.26
C ALA A 47 -21.32 12.96 11.52
N ASP A 48 -21.59 13.58 12.67
CA ASP A 48 -21.21 12.99 13.95
C ASP A 48 -22.14 11.83 14.31
N ARG A 49 -21.65 10.93 15.16
CA ARG A 49 -22.47 9.79 15.59
C ARG A 49 -23.58 10.29 16.52
N PRO A 50 -24.86 9.92 16.28
CA PRO A 50 -25.93 10.29 17.20
C PRO A 50 -25.68 9.66 18.58
N PRO A 51 -25.91 10.41 19.68
CA PRO A 51 -25.61 9.95 21.04
C PRO A 51 -26.47 8.76 21.49
N LEU A 52 -27.68 8.63 20.96
CA LEU A 52 -28.58 7.51 21.20
C LEU A 52 -29.24 7.09 19.89
N ARG A 53 -29.12 5.81 19.53
CA ARG A 53 -29.96 5.21 18.49
C ARG A 53 -31.22 4.68 19.15
N ARG A 54 -32.37 4.85 18.48
CA ARG A 54 -33.63 4.24 18.91
C ARG A 54 -33.43 2.72 18.99
N GLU A 55 -34.02 2.09 19.98
CA GLU A 55 -33.95 0.62 20.09
C GLU A 55 -34.79 -0.01 18.97
N GLY A 56 -34.19 -0.93 18.22
CA GLY A 56 -34.86 -1.63 17.11
C GLY A 56 -35.44 -2.97 17.54
N ILE A 57 -34.56 -3.90 17.94
CA ILE A 57 -34.95 -5.24 18.40
C ILE A 57 -34.09 -5.70 19.57
N VAL A 58 -34.72 -6.36 20.54
CA VAL A 58 -34.05 -7.03 21.65
C VAL A 58 -33.72 -8.46 21.25
N LEU A 59 -32.43 -8.75 21.09
CA LEU A 59 -31.95 -10.08 20.70
C LEU A 59 -31.81 -11.00 21.91
N VAL A 60 -31.26 -10.48 23.01
CA VAL A 60 -31.07 -11.23 24.26
C VAL A 60 -31.64 -10.43 25.43
N ASP A 61 -32.46 -11.08 26.25
CA ASP A 61 -32.99 -10.55 27.52
C ASP A 61 -33.36 -11.70 28.48
N GLU A 62 -33.84 -11.42 29.69
CA GLU A 62 -34.41 -12.45 30.59
C GLU A 62 -35.49 -13.29 29.89
N GLY A 63 -35.27 -14.62 29.83
CA GLY A 63 -36.15 -15.56 29.12
C GLY A 63 -36.09 -15.51 27.58
N ARG A 64 -35.32 -14.60 26.97
CA ARG A 64 -35.23 -14.41 25.52
C ARG A 64 -33.81 -14.61 25.01
N THR A 65 -33.61 -15.58 24.12
CA THR A 65 -32.33 -15.82 23.43
C THR A 65 -32.58 -15.99 21.93
N PRO A 66 -31.69 -15.48 21.06
CA PRO A 66 -31.90 -15.54 19.63
C PRO A 66 -31.50 -16.91 19.09
N VAL A 67 -32.14 -17.31 18.00
CA VAL A 67 -31.65 -18.40 17.15
C VAL A 67 -30.86 -17.79 16.02
N VAL A 68 -29.59 -18.17 15.87
CA VAL A 68 -28.79 -17.83 14.69
C VAL A 68 -29.00 -18.92 13.65
N ALA A 69 -29.37 -18.55 12.43
CA ALA A 69 -29.71 -19.50 11.39
C ALA A 69 -29.02 -19.20 10.06
N ALA A 70 -28.58 -20.26 9.38
CA ALA A 70 -27.99 -20.20 8.05
C ALA A 70 -28.17 -21.55 7.32
N ASN A 71 -27.87 -21.60 6.03
CA ASN A 71 -27.69 -22.87 5.32
C ASN A 71 -26.39 -23.54 5.79
N LEU A 72 -26.49 -24.48 6.73
CA LEU A 72 -25.32 -25.10 7.36
C LEU A 72 -24.56 -26.05 6.43
N LYS A 73 -25.13 -26.41 5.27
CA LYS A 73 -24.42 -27.15 4.22
C LYS A 73 -23.43 -26.25 3.46
N ASN A 74 -23.64 -24.93 3.47
CA ASN A 74 -22.66 -23.98 2.95
C ASN A 74 -21.63 -23.68 4.04
N ARG A 75 -20.41 -24.19 3.88
CA ARG A 75 -19.32 -24.03 4.87
C ARG A 75 -19.05 -22.57 5.24
N LEU A 76 -19.19 -21.64 4.29
CA LEU A 76 -18.96 -20.23 4.55
C LEU A 76 -20.07 -19.64 5.42
N LEU A 77 -21.33 -19.87 5.05
CA LEU A 77 -22.48 -19.38 5.83
C LEU A 77 -22.53 -20.03 7.22
N ALA A 78 -22.16 -21.30 7.34
CA ALA A 78 -22.02 -21.98 8.63
C ALA A 78 -20.94 -21.31 9.51
N GLN A 79 -19.78 -20.96 8.94
CA GLN A 79 -18.72 -20.24 9.66
C GLN A 79 -19.20 -18.86 10.13
N PHE A 80 -19.91 -18.12 9.28
CA PHE A 80 -20.45 -16.82 9.62
C PHE A 80 -21.52 -16.89 10.72
N ALA A 81 -22.38 -17.89 10.67
CA ALA A 81 -23.38 -18.14 11.69
C ALA A 81 -22.75 -18.48 13.03
N GLU A 82 -21.69 -19.30 13.03
CA GLU A 82 -20.94 -19.61 14.24
C GLU A 82 -20.24 -18.37 14.82
N GLU A 83 -19.70 -17.48 13.99
CA GLU A 83 -19.12 -16.21 14.45
C GLU A 83 -20.16 -15.31 15.13
N ILE A 84 -21.33 -15.11 14.53
CA ILE A 84 -22.39 -14.29 15.11
C ILE A 84 -22.89 -14.90 16.42
N ARG A 85 -23.13 -16.21 16.43
CA ARG A 85 -23.52 -16.97 17.62
C ARG A 85 -22.51 -16.79 18.76
N TRP A 86 -21.22 -16.94 18.44
CA TRP A 86 -20.15 -16.76 19.41
C TRP A 86 -20.12 -15.33 19.96
N HIS A 87 -20.22 -14.30 19.12
CA HIS A 87 -20.24 -12.91 19.61
C HIS A 87 -21.44 -12.64 20.51
N LEU A 88 -22.65 -13.08 20.14
CA LEU A 88 -23.85 -12.90 20.96
C LEU A 88 -23.74 -13.63 22.30
N ALA A 89 -23.18 -14.85 22.31
CA ALA A 89 -22.94 -15.62 23.53
C ALA A 89 -21.88 -14.94 24.42
N GLU A 90 -20.77 -14.48 23.83
CA GLU A 90 -19.74 -13.74 24.56
C GLU A 90 -20.26 -12.43 25.14
N MET A 91 -21.08 -11.69 24.39
CA MET A 91 -21.66 -10.42 24.87
C MET A 91 -22.62 -10.65 26.04
N SER A 92 -23.49 -11.65 25.91
CA SER A 92 -24.60 -11.85 26.86
C SER A 92 -24.28 -12.77 28.04
N GLY A 93 -23.24 -13.61 27.91
CA GLY A 93 -22.99 -14.71 28.84
C GLY A 93 -24.04 -15.82 28.78
N ARG A 94 -24.86 -15.88 27.73
CA ARG A 94 -25.91 -16.89 27.52
C ARG A 94 -25.59 -17.78 26.34
N ASP A 95 -26.11 -19.00 26.36
CA ASP A 95 -26.02 -19.86 25.19
C ASP A 95 -26.95 -19.36 24.08
N VAL A 96 -26.45 -19.42 22.85
CA VAL A 96 -27.13 -18.95 21.65
C VAL A 96 -27.18 -20.13 20.69
N THR A 97 -28.38 -20.50 20.28
CA THR A 97 -28.61 -21.67 19.44
C THR A 97 -28.23 -21.39 17.99
N LEU A 98 -27.51 -22.33 17.37
CA LEU A 98 -27.30 -22.39 15.92
C LEU A 98 -28.28 -23.39 15.30
N ALA A 99 -28.99 -22.98 14.26
CA ALA A 99 -29.92 -23.84 13.54
C ALA A 99 -29.74 -23.76 12.02
N ASP A 100 -30.17 -24.82 11.32
CA ASP A 100 -30.33 -24.75 9.87
C ASP A 100 -31.56 -23.89 9.54
N GLU A 101 -31.44 -23.00 8.56
CA GLU A 101 -32.50 -22.03 8.21
C GLU A 101 -33.87 -22.69 7.94
N ARG A 102 -33.88 -23.92 7.40
CA ARG A 102 -35.13 -24.65 7.11
C ARG A 102 -35.88 -25.09 8.36
N LYS A 103 -35.15 -25.30 9.46
CA LYS A 103 -35.70 -25.69 10.75
C LYS A 103 -36.05 -24.47 11.60
N ALA A 104 -35.29 -23.38 11.46
CA ALA A 104 -35.49 -22.16 12.22
C ALA A 104 -36.78 -21.42 11.85
N ALA A 105 -37.19 -21.46 10.57
CA ALA A 105 -38.42 -20.84 10.09
C ALA A 105 -39.72 -21.43 10.71
N ALA A 106 -39.64 -22.56 11.41
CA ALA A 106 -40.78 -23.23 12.05
C ALA A 106 -40.96 -22.85 13.53
N SER A 107 -40.07 -22.06 14.14
CA SER A 107 -40.13 -21.68 15.56
C SER A 107 -40.50 -20.20 15.71
N ALA A 108 -41.72 -19.91 16.17
CA ALA A 108 -42.27 -18.55 16.20
C ALA A 108 -41.98 -17.75 17.50
N ALA A 109 -41.27 -18.31 18.48
CA ALA A 109 -41.17 -17.74 19.83
C ALA A 109 -39.86 -16.99 20.15
N ALA A 110 -38.83 -17.09 19.30
CA ALA A 110 -37.51 -16.52 19.56
C ALA A 110 -37.06 -15.57 18.43
N PRO A 111 -36.30 -14.49 18.73
CA PRO A 111 -35.70 -13.65 17.70
C PRO A 111 -34.81 -14.49 16.76
N LEU A 112 -34.92 -14.24 15.47
CA LEU A 112 -34.14 -14.95 14.44
C LEU A 112 -33.05 -14.02 13.89
N VAL A 113 -31.80 -14.45 13.95
CA VAL A 113 -30.69 -13.80 13.23
C VAL A 113 -30.31 -14.68 12.05
N ARG A 114 -30.82 -14.33 10.87
CA ARG A 114 -30.66 -15.11 9.64
C ARG A 114 -29.49 -14.60 8.82
N ILE A 115 -28.61 -15.51 8.41
CA ILE A 115 -27.49 -15.23 7.51
C ILE A 115 -27.72 -15.92 6.17
N ALA A 116 -27.84 -15.13 5.10
CA ALA A 116 -28.26 -15.64 3.81
C ALA A 116 -27.56 -14.95 2.63
N GLU A 117 -27.32 -15.72 1.56
CA GLU A 117 -27.08 -15.16 0.23
C GLU A 117 -28.39 -14.56 -0.30
N LEU A 118 -28.31 -13.36 -0.87
CA LEU A 118 -29.46 -12.65 -1.41
C LEU A 118 -29.25 -12.35 -2.89
N ASP A 119 -30.34 -12.32 -3.65
CA ASP A 119 -30.32 -11.88 -5.05
C ASP A 119 -30.28 -10.35 -5.12
N VAL A 120 -29.07 -9.81 -4.99
CA VAL A 120 -28.76 -8.37 -4.99
C VAL A 120 -27.54 -8.12 -5.87
N PRO A 121 -27.28 -6.86 -6.31
CA PRO A 121 -26.08 -6.56 -7.07
C PRO A 121 -24.81 -7.03 -6.36
N SER A 122 -23.81 -7.45 -7.14
CA SER A 122 -22.55 -8.00 -6.65
C SER A 122 -21.95 -7.21 -5.49
N GLN A 123 -21.55 -7.89 -4.41
CA GLN A 123 -20.95 -7.31 -3.20
C GLN A 123 -21.85 -6.36 -2.39
N THR A 124 -23.15 -6.26 -2.70
CA THR A 124 -24.09 -5.46 -1.91
C THR A 124 -24.28 -6.07 -0.53
N ALA A 125 -24.16 -5.25 0.51
CA ALA A 125 -24.37 -5.62 1.90
C ALA A 125 -25.80 -5.25 2.33
N VAL A 126 -26.50 -6.19 2.97
CA VAL A 126 -27.87 -6.02 3.43
C VAL A 126 -27.99 -6.36 4.92
N LEU A 127 -28.53 -5.42 5.69
CA LEU A 127 -28.99 -5.64 7.07
C LEU A 127 -30.43 -5.13 7.16
N LYS A 128 -31.37 -5.99 7.56
CA LYS A 128 -32.78 -5.61 7.70
C LYS A 128 -33.37 -6.20 8.96
N ILE A 129 -34.25 -5.44 9.61
CA ILE A 129 -35.06 -5.87 10.76
C ILE A 129 -36.52 -5.95 10.28
N ASP A 130 -37.12 -7.14 10.39
CA ASP A 130 -38.51 -7.43 10.03
C ASP A 130 -39.19 -8.16 11.19
N GLY A 131 -39.91 -7.41 12.04
CA GLY A 131 -40.46 -7.94 13.28
C GLY A 131 -39.36 -8.54 14.15
N ASP A 132 -39.47 -9.83 14.46
CA ASP A 132 -38.49 -10.57 15.27
C ASP A 132 -37.33 -11.19 14.45
N THR A 133 -37.21 -10.85 13.16
CA THR A 133 -36.14 -11.35 12.29
C THR A 133 -35.14 -10.27 11.91
N VAL A 134 -33.86 -10.51 12.16
CA VAL A 134 -32.73 -9.75 11.61
C VAL A 134 -32.11 -10.55 10.47
N THR A 135 -32.13 -10.00 9.26
CA THR A 135 -31.46 -10.59 8.10
C THR A 135 -30.12 -9.92 7.88
N ILE A 136 -29.04 -10.70 7.94
CA ILE A 136 -27.68 -10.32 7.55
C ILE A 136 -27.37 -11.02 6.22
N GLY A 137 -27.28 -10.30 5.12
CA GLY A 137 -27.13 -10.93 3.82
C GLY A 137 -26.48 -10.06 2.76
N GLY A 138 -26.47 -10.57 1.54
CA GLY A 138 -25.83 -9.94 0.39
C GLY A 138 -25.31 -10.96 -0.62
N ASP A 139 -24.48 -10.48 -1.54
CA ASP A 139 -23.72 -11.31 -2.46
C ASP A 139 -22.21 -11.25 -2.15
N GLY A 140 -21.53 -12.40 -2.16
CA GLY A 140 -20.08 -12.48 -1.96
C GLY A 140 -19.58 -11.79 -0.67
N THR A 141 -18.71 -10.78 -0.83
CA THR A 141 -18.17 -9.98 0.29
C THR A 141 -19.22 -9.10 0.98
N GLY A 142 -20.37 -8.86 0.35
CA GLY A 142 -21.46 -8.07 0.93
C GLY A 142 -21.97 -8.63 2.26
N ILE A 143 -22.04 -9.97 2.38
CA ILE A 143 -22.44 -10.64 3.63
C ILE A 143 -21.46 -10.34 4.76
N SER A 144 -20.15 -10.38 4.46
CA SER A 144 -19.08 -10.06 5.41
C SER A 144 -19.19 -8.62 5.92
N HIS A 145 -19.46 -7.65 5.03
CA HIS A 145 -19.65 -6.26 5.43
C HIS A 145 -20.94 -6.06 6.25
N ALA A 146 -22.04 -6.72 5.89
CA ALA A 146 -23.28 -6.69 6.65
C ALA A 146 -23.10 -7.24 8.08
N MET A 147 -22.34 -8.35 8.23
CA MET A 147 -21.98 -8.89 9.54
C MET A 147 -21.16 -7.89 10.37
N THR A 148 -20.16 -7.24 9.75
CA THR A 148 -19.37 -6.21 10.44
C THR A 148 -20.27 -5.07 10.90
N TYR A 149 -21.16 -4.56 10.03
CA TYR A 149 -22.09 -3.49 10.39
C TYR A 149 -23.03 -3.89 11.53
N PHE A 150 -23.54 -5.13 11.52
CA PHE A 150 -24.36 -5.67 12.61
C PHE A 150 -23.59 -5.73 13.95
N LEU A 151 -22.41 -6.35 13.96
CA LEU A 151 -21.60 -6.46 15.18
C LEU A 151 -21.16 -5.10 15.72
N GLU A 152 -20.83 -4.17 14.83
CA GLU A 152 -20.45 -2.81 15.22
C GLU A 152 -21.61 -1.99 15.74
N SER A 153 -22.82 -2.20 15.21
CA SER A 153 -24.06 -1.63 15.75
C SER A 153 -24.38 -2.16 17.15
N LEU A 154 -23.87 -3.35 17.49
CA LEU A 154 -23.91 -3.90 18.85
C LEU A 154 -22.74 -3.45 19.74
N GLY A 155 -21.84 -2.61 19.23
CA GLY A 155 -20.69 -2.06 19.97
C GLY A 155 -19.41 -2.91 19.92
N CYS A 156 -19.38 -4.00 19.14
CA CYS A 156 -18.14 -4.77 18.94
C CYS A 156 -17.14 -3.97 18.09
N ARG A 157 -15.84 -4.08 18.38
CA ARG A 157 -14.76 -3.48 17.57
C ARG A 157 -13.59 -4.44 17.41
N TYR A 158 -12.81 -4.23 16.35
CA TYR A 158 -11.56 -4.94 16.12
C TYR A 158 -10.44 -3.97 15.77
N LEU A 159 -9.65 -3.53 16.76
CA LEU A 159 -8.68 -2.45 16.63
C LEU A 159 -7.39 -2.85 15.89
N TRP A 160 -6.92 -4.08 16.11
CA TRP A 160 -5.76 -4.71 15.48
C TRP A 160 -5.88 -6.24 15.61
N PRO A 161 -5.12 -7.06 14.84
CA PRO A 161 -5.23 -8.52 14.89
C PRO A 161 -4.97 -9.14 16.28
N GLY A 162 -5.52 -10.32 16.52
CA GLY A 162 -5.39 -11.01 17.81
C GLY A 162 -6.40 -10.56 18.89
N PRO A 163 -6.38 -11.19 20.08
CA PRO A 163 -7.42 -11.02 21.09
C PRO A 163 -7.44 -9.65 21.76
N THR A 164 -6.28 -9.00 21.93
CA THR A 164 -6.21 -7.69 22.60
C THR A 164 -6.88 -6.57 21.79
N GLY A 165 -6.93 -6.72 20.46
CA GLY A 165 -7.62 -5.79 19.59
C GLY A 165 -9.12 -6.02 19.49
N LYS A 166 -9.66 -7.15 19.98
CA LYS A 166 -11.11 -7.40 19.98
C LYS A 166 -11.77 -6.71 21.18
N VAL A 167 -12.89 -6.06 20.92
CA VAL A 167 -13.74 -5.40 21.90
C VAL A 167 -15.13 -6.01 21.77
N ILE A 168 -15.61 -6.65 22.83
CA ILE A 168 -16.93 -7.29 22.87
C ILE A 168 -17.64 -6.81 24.14
N PRO A 169 -18.62 -5.90 24.03
CA PRO A 169 -19.33 -5.37 25.19
C PRO A 169 -20.05 -6.47 25.97
N LYS A 170 -19.78 -6.57 27.27
CA LYS A 170 -20.45 -7.52 28.17
C LYS A 170 -21.73 -6.88 28.74
N ARG A 171 -22.90 -7.46 28.44
CA ARG A 171 -24.21 -6.95 28.87
C ARG A 171 -25.26 -8.05 28.90
N LYS A 172 -26.06 -8.12 29.98
CA LYS A 172 -27.14 -9.11 30.12
C LYS A 172 -28.24 -8.97 29.06
N ARG A 173 -28.51 -7.72 28.65
CA ARG A 173 -29.49 -7.35 27.63
C ARG A 173 -28.77 -6.88 26.38
N VAL A 174 -28.98 -7.58 25.27
CA VAL A 174 -28.39 -7.25 23.96
C VAL A 174 -29.52 -6.76 23.05
N ALA A 175 -29.57 -5.45 22.84
CA ALA A 175 -30.47 -4.83 21.89
C ALA A 175 -29.69 -4.30 20.69
N LEU A 176 -30.19 -4.62 19.49
CA LEU A 176 -29.76 -4.02 18.23
C LEU A 176 -30.52 -2.70 18.05
N PRO A 177 -29.84 -1.58 17.80
CA PRO A 177 -30.51 -0.33 17.47
C PRO A 177 -31.32 -0.46 16.18
N ASP A 178 -32.28 0.46 15.97
CA ASP A 178 -33.04 0.57 14.73
C ASP A 178 -32.09 1.00 13.60
N VAL A 179 -31.57 0.01 12.89
CA VAL A 179 -30.59 0.17 11.82
C VAL A 179 -31.00 -0.67 10.62
N SER A 180 -30.72 -0.14 9.45
CA SER A 180 -30.85 -0.88 8.19
C SER A 180 -29.67 -0.56 7.29
N LEU A 181 -29.31 -1.53 6.45
CA LEU A 181 -28.26 -1.40 5.47
C LEU A 181 -28.77 -1.99 4.16
N ASN A 182 -28.67 -1.23 3.09
CA ASN A 182 -28.74 -1.72 1.72
C ASN A 182 -27.70 -0.94 0.93
N ALA A 183 -26.46 -1.43 0.96
CA ALA A 183 -25.31 -0.67 0.50
C ALA A 183 -24.49 -1.46 -0.53
N PRO A 184 -24.42 -0.99 -1.78
CA PRO A 184 -23.41 -1.49 -2.71
C PRO A 184 -22.00 -1.16 -2.20
N PRO A 185 -20.95 -1.81 -2.72
CA PRO A 185 -19.59 -1.52 -2.29
C PRO A 185 -19.24 -0.06 -2.59
N ALA A 186 -18.65 0.64 -1.61
CA ALA A 186 -18.28 2.06 -1.75
C ALA A 186 -17.19 2.29 -2.82
N PHE A 187 -16.41 1.26 -3.12
CA PHE A 187 -15.49 1.19 -4.25
C PHE A 187 -15.76 -0.13 -4.98
N GLU A 188 -15.83 -0.10 -6.31
CA GLU A 188 -15.96 -1.30 -7.14
C GLU A 188 -14.74 -2.22 -7.05
N TYR A 189 -13.61 -1.65 -6.63
CA TYR A 189 -12.36 -2.37 -6.45
C TYR A 189 -11.64 -1.98 -5.17
N ILE A 190 -11.40 -2.94 -4.27
CA ILE A 190 -10.56 -2.75 -3.09
C ILE A 190 -9.46 -3.81 -3.14
N ARG A 191 -8.29 -3.46 -3.67
CA ARG A 191 -7.16 -4.39 -3.71
C ARG A 191 -6.71 -4.79 -2.33
N ARG A 192 -6.33 -6.07 -2.28
CA ARG A 192 -5.45 -6.69 -1.31
C ARG A 192 -4.44 -5.68 -0.74
N ILE A 193 -4.60 -5.31 0.53
CA ILE A 193 -3.54 -4.70 1.32
C ILE A 193 -2.47 -5.77 1.52
N TRP A 194 -1.24 -5.50 1.09
CA TRP A 194 -0.14 -6.44 1.32
C TRP A 194 0.13 -6.57 2.82
N ALA A 195 -0.51 -7.56 3.44
CA ALA A 195 -0.26 -7.94 4.82
C ALA A 195 0.94 -8.89 4.86
N PRO A 196 1.84 -8.76 5.85
CA PRO A 196 2.95 -9.68 5.99
C PRO A 196 2.36 -11.05 6.33
N SER A 197 2.81 -12.10 5.66
CA SER A 197 2.36 -13.46 5.96
C SER A 197 3.52 -14.38 6.29
N GLY A 198 4.76 -13.94 6.03
CA GLY A 198 5.93 -14.79 5.98
C GLY A 198 5.92 -15.78 4.80
N ARG A 199 4.81 -15.89 4.06
CA ARG A 199 4.59 -16.81 2.95
C ARG A 199 4.77 -16.05 1.63
N GLY A 200 5.99 -16.11 1.08
CA GLY A 200 6.37 -15.44 -0.17
C GLY A 200 7.89 -15.34 -0.33
N GLY A 201 8.39 -15.38 -1.56
CA GLY A 201 9.84 -15.51 -1.86
C GLY A 201 10.70 -14.25 -1.67
N ARG A 202 10.16 -13.14 -1.14
CA ARG A 202 10.88 -11.85 -1.09
C ARG A 202 11.82 -11.64 0.11
N ALA A 203 11.95 -12.60 1.05
CA ALA A 203 12.81 -12.36 2.23
C ALA A 203 13.46 -13.61 2.86
N PRO A 204 14.27 -14.42 2.16
CA PRO A 204 15.02 -15.53 2.79
C PRO A 204 15.90 -15.07 3.97
N GLY A 205 16.42 -13.84 3.90
CA GLY A 205 17.29 -13.27 4.93
C GLY A 205 16.62 -13.00 6.27
N ILE A 206 15.29 -12.86 6.32
CA ILE A 206 14.58 -12.56 7.58
C ILE A 206 14.56 -13.77 8.53
N PHE A 207 14.48 -14.99 7.99
CA PHE A 207 14.46 -16.22 8.77
C PHE A 207 15.81 -16.48 9.43
N LYS A 208 16.90 -16.16 8.71
CA LYS A 208 18.25 -16.12 9.29
C LYS A 208 18.36 -15.09 10.42
N PHE A 209 17.76 -13.91 10.26
CA PHE A 209 17.74 -12.87 11.29
C PHE A 209 16.98 -13.31 12.56
N LEU A 210 15.83 -13.95 12.38
CA LEU A 210 15.00 -14.48 13.46
C LEU A 210 15.57 -15.73 14.12
N LYS A 211 16.61 -16.34 13.52
CA LYS A 211 17.15 -17.65 13.93
C LYS A 211 16.04 -18.72 13.97
N MET A 212 15.15 -18.68 13.00
CA MET A 212 13.95 -19.51 12.93
C MET A 212 13.63 -19.82 11.47
N ASP A 213 13.14 -21.02 11.17
CA ASP A 213 12.69 -21.34 9.83
C ASP A 213 11.38 -20.63 9.45
N GLN A 214 11.08 -20.60 8.15
CA GLN A 214 9.90 -19.93 7.62
C GLN A 214 8.59 -20.51 8.15
N ALA A 215 8.49 -21.83 8.30
CA ALA A 215 7.26 -22.49 8.72
C ALA A 215 6.95 -22.21 10.20
N ALA A 216 7.96 -22.29 11.07
CA ALA A 216 7.88 -21.93 12.48
C ALA A 216 7.48 -20.47 12.67
N PHE A 217 8.09 -19.56 11.91
CA PHE A 217 7.69 -18.15 11.93
C PHE A 217 6.23 -18.00 11.50
N CYS A 218 5.83 -18.60 10.37
CA CYS A 218 4.46 -18.47 9.87
C CYS A 218 3.42 -18.98 10.88
N ARG A 219 3.66 -20.13 11.53
CA ARG A 219 2.77 -20.66 12.58
C ARG A 219 2.63 -19.71 13.76
N ARG A 220 3.75 -19.27 14.34
CA ARG A 220 3.74 -18.31 15.46
C ARG A 220 3.05 -17.01 15.07
N TYR A 221 3.37 -16.50 13.89
CA TYR A 221 2.80 -15.27 13.38
C TYR A 221 1.28 -15.43 13.16
N ASP A 222 0.81 -16.58 12.69
CA ASP A 222 -0.62 -16.89 12.48
C ASP A 222 -1.36 -16.98 13.82
N GLU A 223 -0.81 -17.71 14.80
CA GLU A 223 -1.39 -17.89 16.14
C GLU A 223 -1.61 -16.58 16.89
N ALA A 224 -0.72 -15.60 16.72
CA ALA A 224 -0.84 -14.31 17.38
C ALA A 224 -1.93 -13.42 16.78
N ARG A 225 -2.31 -13.63 15.52
CA ARG A 225 -3.23 -12.75 14.77
C ARG A 225 -4.61 -13.37 14.52
N ILE A 226 -4.71 -14.69 14.57
CA ILE A 226 -5.95 -15.43 14.37
C ILE A 226 -6.60 -15.69 15.72
N ASP A 227 -7.90 -15.46 15.77
CA ASP A 227 -8.71 -15.97 16.86
C ASP A 227 -8.94 -17.48 16.67
N ARG A 228 -8.57 -18.29 17.67
CA ARG A 228 -8.71 -19.76 17.65
C ARG A 228 -10.16 -20.24 17.55
N LYS A 229 -11.15 -19.34 17.65
CA LYS A 229 -12.58 -19.62 17.49
C LYS A 229 -13.06 -19.74 16.04
N GLY A 230 -12.18 -19.58 15.05
CA GLY A 230 -12.55 -19.68 13.63
C GLY A 230 -13.26 -18.44 13.08
N ASN A 231 -13.33 -17.37 13.88
CA ASN A 231 -13.84 -16.06 13.49
C ASN A 231 -13.00 -15.43 12.36
N ARG A 232 -13.62 -14.54 11.59
CA ARG A 232 -12.95 -13.74 10.56
C ARG A 232 -11.77 -12.96 11.15
N SER A 233 -10.72 -12.85 10.35
CA SER A 233 -9.52 -12.08 10.71
C SER A 233 -9.80 -10.57 10.73
N TYR A 234 -8.96 -9.81 11.42
CA TYR A 234 -8.98 -8.33 11.39
C TYR A 234 -9.06 -7.76 9.97
N TYR A 235 -8.31 -8.36 9.03
CA TYR A 235 -8.31 -7.89 7.65
C TYR A 235 -9.70 -8.02 7.03
N VAL A 236 -10.33 -9.20 7.16
CA VAL A 236 -11.68 -9.44 6.63
C VAL A 236 -12.73 -8.57 7.34
N TRP A 237 -12.61 -8.37 8.66
CA TRP A 237 -13.49 -7.47 9.41
C TRP A 237 -13.53 -6.06 8.81
N HIS A 238 -12.37 -5.52 8.47
CA HIS A 238 -12.19 -4.20 7.85
C HIS A 238 -12.24 -4.24 6.32
N GLY A 239 -12.72 -5.34 5.72
CA GLY A 239 -12.80 -5.57 4.27
C GLY A 239 -11.46 -5.51 3.52
N PHE A 240 -10.34 -5.57 4.24
CA PHE A 240 -9.02 -5.80 3.67
C PHE A 240 -8.86 -7.27 3.27
N ASN A 241 -8.37 -7.52 2.06
CA ASN A 241 -8.07 -8.88 1.60
C ASN A 241 -9.27 -9.83 1.64
N ASP A 242 -10.51 -9.31 1.68
CA ASP A 242 -11.70 -10.15 1.71
C ASP A 242 -11.89 -10.81 0.33
N ARG A 243 -11.36 -12.03 0.21
CA ARG A 243 -11.47 -12.86 -0.99
C ARG A 243 -12.69 -13.78 -0.93
N LEU A 244 -13.62 -13.58 -0.01
CA LEU A 244 -14.77 -14.49 0.12
C LEU A 244 -15.64 -14.51 -1.15
N ALA A 245 -15.62 -13.44 -1.96
CA ALA A 245 -16.24 -13.39 -3.29
C ALA A 245 -15.62 -14.33 -4.35
N CYS A 246 -14.42 -14.91 -4.15
CA CYS A 246 -13.83 -15.83 -5.14
C CYS A 246 -14.19 -17.30 -4.93
N ARG A 247 -15.07 -17.62 -3.95
CA ARG A 247 -15.36 -19.01 -3.54
C ARG A 247 -16.83 -19.41 -3.58
N THR A 248 -17.76 -18.51 -3.88
CA THR A 248 -19.16 -18.86 -4.13
C THR A 248 -19.34 -19.33 -5.59
N ARG A 249 -20.33 -20.20 -5.83
CA ARG A 249 -20.44 -21.02 -7.06
C ARG A 249 -20.67 -20.18 -8.33
N LYS A 250 -19.95 -20.52 -9.41
CA LYS A 250 -20.22 -20.14 -10.83
C LYS A 250 -20.21 -18.65 -11.17
N THR A 251 -19.10 -17.93 -11.02
CA THR A 251 -19.03 -16.57 -11.59
C THR A 251 -17.69 -16.28 -12.25
N LYS A 252 -17.80 -15.64 -13.42
CA LYS A 252 -16.78 -14.97 -14.23
C LYS A 252 -15.75 -14.22 -13.35
N PRO A 253 -14.53 -13.93 -13.86
CA PRO A 253 -13.54 -13.13 -13.15
C PRO A 253 -14.21 -11.95 -12.44
N THR A 254 -13.97 -11.84 -11.13
CA THR A 254 -14.64 -10.84 -10.30
C THR A 254 -14.21 -9.44 -10.74
N LEU A 255 -14.96 -8.40 -10.37
CA LEU A 255 -14.48 -7.01 -10.49
C LEU A 255 -13.09 -6.86 -9.84
N GLN A 256 -12.82 -7.62 -8.78
CA GLN A 256 -11.52 -7.68 -8.11
C GLN A 256 -10.39 -8.26 -8.97
N ASP A 257 -10.68 -9.20 -9.87
CA ASP A 257 -9.70 -9.78 -10.79
C ASP A 257 -9.42 -8.84 -11.96
N ALA A 258 -10.47 -8.15 -12.44
CA ALA A 258 -10.41 -7.18 -13.53
C ALA A 258 -9.44 -6.01 -13.29
N PHE A 259 -9.14 -5.69 -12.04
CA PHE A 259 -8.24 -4.60 -11.65
C PHE A 259 -6.92 -5.09 -11.02
N SER A 260 -6.58 -6.38 -11.09
CA SER A 260 -5.25 -6.85 -10.62
C SER A 260 -4.11 -6.29 -11.51
N GLY A 261 -3.39 -5.28 -11.03
CA GLY A 261 -2.32 -4.58 -11.78
C GLY A 261 -0.91 -4.80 -11.22
N GLY A 262 0.08 -4.79 -12.11
CA GLY A 262 1.51 -4.92 -11.80
C GLY A 262 2.37 -4.59 -13.02
N HIS A 263 3.66 -4.35 -12.79
CA HIS A 263 4.65 -4.10 -13.85
C HIS A 263 4.69 -5.27 -14.83
N TYR A 264 4.60 -4.97 -16.13
CA TYR A 264 4.42 -6.00 -17.15
C TYR A 264 5.73 -6.43 -17.82
N PHE A 265 6.61 -5.47 -18.14
CA PHE A 265 7.70 -5.67 -19.09
C PHE A 265 9.02 -6.17 -18.46
N ASP A 266 9.02 -6.64 -17.21
CA ASP A 266 10.23 -7.10 -16.51
C ASP A 266 10.97 -8.21 -17.29
N HIS A 267 10.24 -9.06 -18.01
CA HIS A 267 10.79 -10.16 -18.81
C HIS A 267 11.26 -9.74 -20.22
N TYR A 268 10.93 -8.54 -20.69
CA TYR A 268 11.19 -8.13 -22.08
C TYR A 268 12.68 -7.98 -22.37
N TYR A 269 13.48 -7.49 -21.41
CA TYR A 269 14.91 -7.28 -21.64
C TYR A 269 15.63 -8.59 -21.93
N ALA A 270 15.41 -9.61 -21.10
CA ALA A 270 16.00 -10.93 -21.30
C ALA A 270 15.58 -11.56 -22.64
N LYS A 271 14.35 -11.28 -23.09
CA LYS A 271 13.78 -11.84 -24.32
C LYS A 271 14.27 -11.14 -25.60
N TYR A 272 14.29 -9.80 -25.62
CA TYR A 272 14.42 -9.04 -26.87
C TYR A 272 15.69 -8.20 -26.99
N SER A 273 16.47 -7.99 -25.93
CA SER A 273 17.60 -7.03 -25.95
C SER A 273 18.69 -7.34 -26.97
N LYS A 274 18.85 -8.61 -27.38
CA LYS A 274 19.85 -9.02 -28.38
C LYS A 274 19.43 -8.69 -29.81
N GLU A 275 18.16 -8.92 -30.14
CA GLU A 275 17.61 -8.77 -31.49
C GLU A 275 17.04 -7.36 -31.72
N HIS A 276 16.51 -6.75 -30.67
CA HIS A 276 15.86 -5.45 -30.69
C HIS A 276 16.39 -4.53 -29.59
N PRO A 277 17.70 -4.18 -29.60
CA PRO A 277 18.26 -3.26 -28.62
C PRO A 277 17.60 -1.87 -28.68
N ASP A 278 17.09 -1.47 -29.83
CA ASP A 278 16.38 -0.21 -30.11
C ASP A 278 15.02 -0.08 -29.41
N TRP A 279 14.44 -1.20 -28.94
CA TRP A 279 13.22 -1.21 -28.11
C TRP A 279 13.48 -0.73 -26.68
N PHE A 280 14.73 -0.74 -26.24
CA PHE A 280 15.12 -0.32 -24.89
C PHE A 280 15.61 1.13 -24.88
N ALA A 281 15.50 1.75 -23.71
CA ALA A 281 15.76 3.17 -23.55
C ALA A 281 17.21 3.54 -23.90
N LEU A 282 17.36 4.53 -24.79
CA LEU A 282 18.63 5.23 -24.99
C LEU A 282 18.99 5.98 -23.69
N GLN A 283 20.11 5.59 -23.10
CA GLN A 283 20.64 6.16 -21.87
C GLN A 283 21.42 7.45 -22.16
N PRO A 284 21.58 8.35 -21.17
CA PRO A 284 22.37 9.58 -21.29
C PRO A 284 23.81 9.40 -21.78
N ASN A 285 24.40 8.22 -21.60
CA ASN A 285 25.73 7.87 -22.07
C ASN A 285 25.77 7.38 -23.54
N GLY A 286 24.67 7.48 -24.28
CA GLY A 286 24.55 7.03 -25.68
C GLY A 286 24.29 5.54 -25.86
N THR A 287 24.30 4.73 -24.79
CA THR A 287 24.08 3.28 -24.87
C THR A 287 22.60 2.91 -24.72
N ARG A 288 22.20 1.73 -25.21
CA ARG A 288 20.88 1.12 -24.94
C ARG A 288 20.95 -0.04 -23.93
N VAL A 289 22.05 -0.12 -23.19
CA VAL A 289 22.24 -1.15 -22.17
C VAL A 289 21.41 -0.79 -20.95
N ASN A 290 20.48 -1.67 -20.60
CA ASN A 290 19.68 -1.54 -19.38
C ASN A 290 20.20 -2.54 -18.35
N ARG A 291 20.70 -2.04 -17.22
CA ARG A 291 21.40 -2.87 -16.23
C ARG A 291 20.48 -3.44 -15.15
N SER A 292 19.19 -3.10 -15.21
CA SER A 292 18.19 -3.49 -14.23
C SER A 292 17.37 -4.71 -14.67
N PRO A 293 16.91 -5.56 -13.73
CA PRO A 293 15.83 -6.51 -13.98
C PRO A 293 14.50 -5.83 -14.35
N HIS A 294 14.39 -4.50 -14.18
CA HIS A 294 13.24 -3.68 -14.53
C HIS A 294 13.63 -2.70 -15.65
N PRO A 295 13.55 -3.10 -16.92
CA PRO A 295 14.11 -2.32 -18.02
C PRO A 295 13.36 -1.01 -18.27
N ARG A 296 14.06 0.01 -18.76
CA ARG A 296 13.43 1.19 -19.35
C ARG A 296 13.26 0.98 -20.85
N LEU A 297 12.11 1.38 -21.39
CA LEU A 297 11.71 1.13 -22.77
C LEU A 297 11.76 2.41 -23.62
N CYS A 298 11.91 2.24 -24.93
CA CYS A 298 11.76 3.30 -25.92
C CYS A 298 10.28 3.41 -26.33
N LEU A 299 9.53 4.31 -25.67
CA LEU A 299 8.07 4.43 -25.82
C LEU A 299 7.60 5.00 -27.16
N SER A 300 8.52 5.50 -27.99
CA SER A 300 8.26 5.97 -29.34
C SER A 300 8.59 4.93 -30.42
N ASN A 301 9.11 3.75 -30.04
CA ASN A 301 9.54 2.74 -31.01
C ASN A 301 8.32 1.97 -31.53
N GLU A 302 8.07 2.06 -32.84
CA GLU A 302 6.90 1.42 -33.47
C GLU A 302 7.00 -0.12 -33.44
N GLY A 303 8.19 -0.68 -33.60
CA GLY A 303 8.42 -2.13 -33.51
C GLY A 303 8.03 -2.68 -32.13
N LEU A 304 8.43 -1.98 -31.06
CA LEU A 304 8.01 -2.32 -29.70
C LEU A 304 6.48 -2.19 -29.53
N ILE A 305 5.86 -1.12 -30.03
CA ILE A 305 4.40 -0.94 -29.92
C ILE A 305 3.66 -2.11 -30.59
N GLN A 306 4.05 -2.48 -31.81
CA GLN A 306 3.43 -3.59 -32.56
C GLN A 306 3.67 -4.94 -31.89
N GLU A 307 4.85 -5.17 -31.34
CA GLU A 307 5.16 -6.34 -30.53
C GLU A 307 4.20 -6.47 -29.35
N VAL A 308 4.00 -5.39 -28.60
CA VAL A 308 3.15 -5.39 -27.41
C VAL A 308 1.69 -5.58 -27.79
N ILE A 309 1.22 -4.96 -28.88
CA ILE A 309 -0.12 -5.20 -29.43
C ILE A 309 -0.32 -6.69 -29.72
N ARG A 310 0.60 -7.32 -30.46
CA ARG A 310 0.53 -8.75 -30.79
C ARG A 310 0.50 -9.60 -29.52
N ASP A 311 1.41 -9.36 -28.59
CA ASP A 311 1.50 -10.11 -27.34
C ASP A 311 0.23 -9.96 -26.47
N ARG A 312 -0.41 -8.78 -26.44
CA ARG A 312 -1.70 -8.58 -25.74
C ARG A 312 -2.87 -9.24 -26.46
N ILE A 313 -2.92 -9.22 -27.79
CA ILE A 313 -3.90 -9.97 -28.58
C ILE A 313 -3.75 -11.47 -28.31
N ASP A 314 -2.52 -11.99 -28.32
CA ASP A 314 -2.23 -13.40 -28.03
C ASP A 314 -2.59 -13.80 -26.59
N TYR A 315 -2.43 -12.89 -25.64
CA TYR A 315 -2.89 -13.09 -24.26
C TYR A 315 -4.40 -13.23 -24.19
N PHE A 316 -5.18 -12.33 -24.80
CA PHE A 316 -6.64 -12.42 -24.79
C PHE A 316 -7.18 -13.59 -25.61
N ARG A 317 -6.49 -13.99 -26.68
CA ARG A 317 -6.82 -15.23 -27.40
C ARG A 317 -6.72 -16.47 -26.50
N ARG A 318 -5.68 -16.54 -25.67
CA ARG A 318 -5.47 -17.65 -24.72
C ARG A 318 -6.32 -17.53 -23.45
N ASN A 319 -6.78 -16.33 -23.13
CA ASN A 319 -7.55 -16.03 -21.92
C ASN A 319 -8.81 -15.23 -22.28
N PRO A 320 -9.77 -15.84 -23.01
CA PRO A 320 -10.92 -15.13 -23.56
C PRO A 320 -11.86 -14.57 -22.48
N ASP A 321 -11.86 -15.14 -21.27
CA ASP A 321 -12.69 -14.66 -20.17
C ASP A 321 -12.06 -13.50 -19.38
N GLU A 322 -10.75 -13.25 -19.53
CA GLU A 322 -10.06 -12.19 -18.79
C GLU A 322 -10.48 -10.81 -19.29
N PRO A 323 -11.03 -9.93 -18.44
CA PRO A 323 -11.59 -8.65 -18.89
C PRO A 323 -10.51 -7.60 -19.16
N SER A 324 -9.29 -7.78 -18.64
CA SER A 324 -8.21 -6.82 -18.80
C SER A 324 -6.81 -7.44 -18.78
N ALA A 325 -5.84 -6.72 -19.36
CA ALA A 325 -4.41 -7.06 -19.31
C ALA A 325 -3.57 -5.87 -18.84
N SER A 326 -2.40 -6.13 -18.25
CA SER A 326 -1.47 -5.04 -17.85
C SER A 326 -0.60 -4.60 -19.03
N VAL A 327 -0.42 -3.29 -19.15
CA VAL A 327 0.63 -2.62 -19.94
C VAL A 327 1.38 -1.61 -19.05
N CYS A 328 1.36 -1.81 -17.73
CA CYS A 328 2.12 -0.98 -16.80
C CYS A 328 3.61 -1.09 -17.10
N LEU A 329 4.25 0.06 -17.34
CA LEU A 329 5.70 0.17 -17.52
C LEU A 329 6.45 -0.44 -16.32
N PRO A 330 7.68 -0.93 -16.49
CA PRO A 330 8.49 -1.40 -15.37
C PRO A 330 8.67 -0.33 -14.29
N ASP A 331 8.79 -0.75 -13.03
CA ASP A 331 9.07 0.14 -11.89
C ASP A 331 10.30 1.01 -12.21
N GLY A 332 11.25 0.37 -12.89
CA GLY A 332 12.52 0.90 -13.28
C GLY A 332 13.48 0.94 -12.12
N HIS A 333 14.75 1.26 -12.40
CA HIS A 333 15.78 1.24 -11.38
C HIS A 333 16.86 2.28 -11.68
N ARG A 334 18.11 1.85 -11.88
CA ARG A 334 19.27 2.72 -12.13
C ARG A 334 19.20 3.44 -13.47
N ASP A 335 18.50 2.85 -14.44
CA ASP A 335 18.45 3.32 -15.83
C ASP A 335 17.46 4.48 -16.03
N ALA A 336 17.85 5.41 -16.88
CA ALA A 336 17.06 6.56 -17.32
C ALA A 336 15.92 6.12 -18.26
N ALA A 337 14.82 6.86 -18.22
CA ALA A 337 13.84 6.89 -19.33
C ALA A 337 14.54 7.20 -20.66
N CYS A 338 13.97 6.75 -21.77
CA CYS A 338 14.58 6.86 -23.09
C CYS A 338 14.81 8.32 -23.49
N MET A 339 16.02 8.62 -23.94
CA MET A 339 16.45 9.97 -24.34
C MET A 339 16.62 10.15 -25.85
N CYS A 340 16.11 9.21 -26.66
CA CYS A 340 16.13 9.36 -28.12
C CYS A 340 15.19 10.48 -28.57
N GLU A 341 15.42 10.98 -29.78
CA GLU A 341 14.63 12.04 -30.41
C GLU A 341 13.13 11.73 -30.43
N GLY A 342 12.73 10.54 -30.89
CA GLY A 342 11.31 10.16 -30.96
C GLY A 342 10.62 10.21 -29.61
N CYS A 343 11.31 9.81 -28.54
CA CYS A 343 10.77 9.89 -27.19
C CYS A 343 10.71 11.34 -26.72
N ARG A 344 11.77 12.15 -26.90
CA ARG A 344 11.80 13.54 -26.40
C ARG A 344 10.78 14.44 -27.09
N ARG A 345 10.49 14.20 -28.37
CA ARG A 345 9.40 14.89 -29.10
C ARG A 345 8.01 14.60 -28.55
N LEU A 346 7.82 13.52 -27.77
CA LEU A 346 6.56 13.21 -27.09
C LEU A 346 6.42 13.92 -25.73
N ASP A 347 7.46 14.59 -25.23
CA ASP A 347 7.42 15.32 -23.95
C ASP A 347 7.16 16.80 -24.21
N PRO A 348 5.97 17.36 -23.91
CA PRO A 348 5.69 18.77 -24.16
C PRO A 348 6.55 19.69 -23.31
N VAL A 349 7.10 20.75 -23.91
CA VAL A 349 7.92 21.77 -23.21
C VAL A 349 7.20 22.44 -22.03
N ASN A 350 5.87 22.52 -22.06
CA ASN A 350 5.05 23.14 -21.02
C ASN A 350 4.46 22.13 -20.02
N ALA A 351 4.83 20.84 -20.11
CA ALA A 351 4.46 19.87 -19.09
C ALA A 351 5.13 20.21 -17.76
N GLN A 352 4.46 19.90 -16.65
CA GLN A 352 4.95 20.30 -15.33
C GLN A 352 6.35 19.73 -15.05
N PRO A 353 7.24 20.53 -14.41
CA PRO A 353 8.58 20.07 -14.11
C PRO A 353 8.56 18.95 -13.06
N ILE A 354 9.43 17.98 -13.27
CA ILE A 354 9.72 16.88 -12.35
C ILE A 354 11.21 16.91 -11.99
N ARG A 355 11.51 16.44 -10.78
CA ARG A 355 12.88 16.11 -10.40
C ARG A 355 13.13 14.68 -10.84
N TRP A 356 13.92 14.54 -11.90
CA TRP A 356 14.18 13.26 -12.53
C TRP A 356 15.52 12.70 -12.06
N GLY A 357 15.45 11.56 -11.36
CA GLY A 357 16.63 10.83 -10.89
C GLY A 357 16.95 9.67 -11.81
N TYR A 358 18.21 9.57 -12.23
CA TYR A 358 18.83 8.37 -12.78
C TYR A 358 20.18 8.18 -12.08
N TYR A 359 20.70 6.95 -12.07
CA TYR A 359 22.02 6.71 -11.47
C TYR A 359 23.12 7.13 -12.46
N ASN A 360 23.47 8.42 -12.44
CA ASN A 360 24.81 8.85 -12.85
C ASN A 360 25.80 8.58 -11.68
N PRO A 361 27.11 8.42 -11.92
CA PRO A 361 28.11 8.18 -10.87
C PRO A 361 28.10 9.20 -9.71
N ASP A 362 27.68 10.43 -10.01
CA ASP A 362 27.59 11.58 -9.10
C ASP A 362 26.22 11.67 -8.39
N ARG A 363 25.27 10.78 -8.70
CA ARG A 363 23.88 10.77 -8.21
C ARG A 363 23.15 12.12 -8.39
N ILE A 364 23.44 12.81 -9.49
CA ILE A 364 22.80 14.10 -9.78
C ILE A 364 21.36 13.84 -10.26
N ALA A 365 20.39 14.42 -9.56
CA ALA A 365 19.01 14.52 -10.05
C ALA A 365 18.89 15.80 -10.89
N THR A 366 18.33 15.68 -12.09
CA THR A 366 18.14 16.81 -13.02
C THR A 366 16.68 17.25 -13.07
N ASN A 367 16.44 18.50 -13.42
CA ASN A 367 15.09 18.97 -13.72
C ASN A 367 14.72 18.55 -15.14
N TYR A 368 13.52 18.01 -15.29
CA TYR A 368 12.99 17.58 -16.59
C TYR A 368 11.48 17.79 -16.63
N VAL A 369 10.86 17.66 -17.80
CA VAL A 369 9.39 17.74 -17.94
C VAL A 369 8.72 16.40 -17.60
N ALA A 370 7.47 16.44 -17.14
CA ALA A 370 6.72 15.23 -16.84
C ALA A 370 6.57 14.33 -18.08
N LEU A 371 6.67 13.02 -17.88
CA LEU A 371 6.65 12.03 -18.97
C LEU A 371 5.24 11.53 -19.30
N THR A 372 4.20 12.13 -18.73
CA THR A 372 2.82 11.61 -18.77
C THR A 372 2.30 11.48 -20.19
N ASP A 373 2.45 12.51 -21.02
CA ASP A 373 1.99 12.48 -22.41
C ASP A 373 2.66 11.36 -23.21
N ARG A 374 3.98 11.19 -23.09
CA ARG A 374 4.70 10.07 -23.72
C ARG A 374 4.20 8.70 -23.26
N VAL A 375 3.93 8.52 -21.97
CA VAL A 375 3.42 7.25 -21.44
C VAL A 375 2.01 6.98 -21.97
N LEU A 376 1.14 8.01 -22.00
CA LEU A 376 -0.20 7.89 -22.56
C LEU A 376 -0.17 7.65 -24.07
N TYR A 377 0.74 8.26 -24.82
CA TYR A 377 0.96 7.95 -26.25
C TYR A 377 1.17 6.46 -26.45
N PHE A 378 2.14 5.88 -25.76
CA PHE A 378 2.47 4.46 -25.86
C PHE A 378 1.28 3.57 -25.47
N CYS A 379 0.64 3.86 -24.34
CA CYS A 379 -0.51 3.07 -23.87
C CYS A 379 -1.73 3.19 -24.81
N ASN A 380 -1.99 4.37 -25.36
CA ASN A 380 -3.10 4.60 -26.29
C ASN A 380 -2.90 3.83 -27.60
N ARG A 381 -1.68 3.87 -28.18
CA ARG A 381 -1.36 3.13 -29.40
C ARG A 381 -1.57 1.62 -29.22
N ILE A 382 -1.18 1.08 -28.06
CA ILE A 382 -1.44 -0.32 -27.73
C ILE A 382 -2.94 -0.58 -27.55
N ALA A 383 -3.65 0.32 -26.87
CA ALA A 383 -5.10 0.20 -26.68
C ALA A 383 -5.87 0.22 -28.00
N GLU A 384 -5.51 1.09 -28.94
CA GLU A 384 -6.09 1.16 -30.29
C GLU A 384 -5.92 -0.19 -31.02
N GLY A 385 -4.69 -0.72 -31.08
CA GLY A 385 -4.42 -2.00 -31.73
C GLY A 385 -5.13 -3.20 -31.10
N VAL A 386 -5.18 -3.25 -29.76
CA VAL A 386 -5.85 -4.34 -29.04
C VAL A 386 -7.37 -4.25 -29.19
N THR A 387 -7.95 -3.06 -29.08
CA THR A 387 -9.42 -2.87 -29.13
C THR A 387 -10.00 -2.98 -30.54
N ALA A 388 -9.18 -2.80 -31.58
CA ALA A 388 -9.56 -3.14 -32.95
C ALA A 388 -9.94 -4.63 -33.10
N VAL A 389 -9.30 -5.52 -32.35
CA VAL A 389 -9.61 -6.97 -32.33
C VAL A 389 -10.57 -7.32 -31.19
N TYR A 390 -10.42 -6.68 -30.03
CA TYR A 390 -11.17 -6.97 -28.81
C TYR A 390 -11.77 -5.70 -28.19
N PRO A 391 -12.88 -5.15 -28.74
CA PRO A 391 -13.40 -3.83 -28.34
C PRO A 391 -13.87 -3.74 -26.88
N GLY A 392 -14.26 -4.87 -26.26
CA GLY A 392 -14.69 -4.93 -24.87
C GLY A 392 -13.57 -5.07 -23.84
N LYS A 393 -12.32 -5.32 -24.26
CA LYS A 393 -11.20 -5.58 -23.34
C LYS A 393 -10.56 -4.28 -22.86
N LYS A 394 -10.08 -4.30 -21.61
CA LYS A 394 -9.41 -3.14 -20.99
C LYS A 394 -7.90 -3.38 -20.84
N LEU A 395 -7.13 -2.28 -20.79
CA LEU A 395 -5.69 -2.32 -20.51
C LEU A 395 -5.37 -1.48 -19.28
N LYS A 396 -4.53 -2.02 -18.39
CA LYS A 396 -4.17 -1.36 -17.12
C LYS A 396 -2.82 -0.66 -17.27
N THR A 397 -2.73 0.59 -16.83
CA THR A 397 -1.46 1.32 -16.76
C THR A 397 -1.34 2.11 -15.46
N PHE A 398 -0.11 2.34 -15.01
CA PHE A 398 0.15 3.21 -13.86
C PHE A 398 0.22 4.67 -14.29
N ILE A 399 -0.10 5.54 -13.34
CA ILE A 399 0.23 6.96 -13.33
C ILE A 399 1.13 7.13 -12.10
N TYR A 400 2.44 7.17 -12.32
CA TYR A 400 3.43 6.88 -11.28
C TYR A 400 4.74 7.62 -11.50
N SER A 401 5.38 8.05 -10.40
CA SER A 401 6.73 8.63 -10.42
C SER A 401 6.87 9.79 -11.43
N SER A 402 7.69 9.65 -12.47
CA SER A 402 7.94 10.69 -13.48
C SER A 402 6.77 10.99 -14.43
N TYR A 403 5.70 10.19 -14.40
CA TYR A 403 4.49 10.35 -15.22
C TYR A 403 3.23 10.40 -14.35
N VAL A 404 3.34 10.99 -13.17
CA VAL A 404 2.20 11.21 -12.25
C VAL A 404 1.49 12.53 -12.49
N ARG A 405 2.16 13.51 -13.12
CA ARG A 405 1.60 14.83 -13.38
C ARG A 405 0.51 14.77 -14.45
N PRO A 406 -0.52 15.63 -14.40
CA PRO A 406 -1.53 15.63 -15.44
C PRO A 406 -0.93 15.87 -16.84
N PRO A 407 -1.47 15.24 -17.89
CA PRO A 407 -1.03 15.46 -19.25
C PRO A 407 -1.45 16.84 -19.74
N VAL A 408 -0.69 17.39 -20.68
CA VAL A 408 -1.00 18.69 -21.31
C VAL A 408 -1.34 18.57 -22.80
N LYS A 409 -1.25 17.37 -23.38
CA LYS A 409 -1.51 17.14 -24.81
C LYS A 409 -2.38 15.91 -25.07
N ILE A 410 -2.13 14.79 -24.39
CA ILE A 410 -2.74 13.49 -24.69
C ILE A 410 -3.78 13.11 -23.64
N LYS A 411 -5.00 12.80 -24.09
CA LYS A 411 -6.04 12.18 -23.27
C LYS A 411 -5.85 10.66 -23.23
N PRO A 412 -6.08 10.00 -22.10
CA PRO A 412 -6.05 8.53 -22.03
C PRO A 412 -7.15 7.92 -22.91
N HIS A 413 -6.83 6.83 -23.61
CA HIS A 413 -7.80 6.07 -24.40
C HIS A 413 -8.89 5.46 -23.48
N PRO A 414 -10.18 5.39 -23.88
CA PRO A 414 -11.28 4.89 -23.02
C PRO A 414 -11.16 3.41 -22.57
N ALA A 415 -10.32 2.64 -23.25
CA ALA A 415 -10.00 1.26 -22.85
C ALA A 415 -8.95 1.18 -21.73
N LEU A 416 -8.31 2.30 -21.37
CA LEU A 416 -7.35 2.33 -20.28
C LEU A 416 -8.05 2.38 -18.91
N VAL A 417 -7.51 1.59 -18.00
CA VAL A 417 -7.75 1.66 -16.56
C VAL A 417 -6.51 2.26 -15.92
N LEU A 418 -6.70 3.34 -15.18
CA LEU A 418 -5.61 4.15 -14.64
C LEU A 418 -5.40 3.81 -13.17
N PHE A 419 -4.18 3.42 -12.81
CA PHE A 419 -3.76 3.20 -11.44
C PHE A 419 -2.88 4.36 -11.00
N ASN A 420 -3.45 5.34 -10.31
CA ASN A 420 -2.72 6.51 -9.85
C ASN A 420 -2.05 6.21 -8.51
N VAL A 421 -0.72 6.35 -8.47
CA VAL A 421 0.13 5.98 -7.34
C VAL A 421 0.48 7.20 -6.46
N GLU A 422 -0.11 8.36 -6.75
CA GLU A 422 0.09 9.59 -5.98
C GLU A 422 -0.44 9.45 -4.54
N GLY A 423 0.24 10.08 -3.59
CA GLY A 423 -0.01 9.94 -2.16
C GLY A 423 1.26 10.18 -1.35
N ASN A 424 1.34 11.30 -0.65
CA ASN A 424 2.46 11.77 0.13
C ASN A 424 1.95 12.47 1.39
N LEU A 425 2.72 12.35 2.46
CA LEU A 425 2.37 12.87 3.78
C LEU A 425 2.98 14.25 4.06
N THR A 426 3.86 14.76 3.19
CA THR A 426 4.57 16.04 3.35
C THR A 426 3.76 17.23 2.82
N GLU A 427 4.14 18.48 3.12
CA GLU A 427 3.51 19.74 2.64
C GLU A 427 3.11 19.75 1.15
N LYS A 428 3.77 18.94 0.31
CA LYS A 428 3.37 18.67 -1.07
C LYS A 428 1.94 18.14 -1.23
N SER A 429 1.36 17.48 -0.23
CA SER A 429 -0.05 17.05 -0.19
C SER A 429 -0.99 18.14 0.33
N ARG A 430 -0.53 19.01 1.24
CA ARG A 430 -1.32 20.15 1.76
C ARG A 430 -1.52 21.26 0.72
N ILE A 431 -0.61 21.39 -0.25
CA ILE A 431 -0.72 22.32 -1.37
C ILE A 431 -1.16 21.57 -2.64
N GLY A 432 -2.42 21.11 -2.69
CA GLY A 432 -3.23 20.85 -3.91
C GLY A 432 -2.70 19.94 -5.02
N ARG A 433 -1.45 19.44 -5.00
CA ARG A 433 -0.81 18.77 -6.13
C ARG A 433 -1.27 17.34 -6.32
N GLU A 434 -1.52 16.62 -5.23
CA GLU A 434 -1.95 15.21 -5.30
C GLU A 434 -3.44 15.08 -5.61
N VAL A 435 -4.24 15.90 -4.94
CA VAL A 435 -5.67 16.03 -5.24
C VAL A 435 -5.87 16.52 -6.67
N SER A 436 -5.07 17.47 -7.18
CA SER A 436 -5.19 17.93 -8.57
C SER A 436 -4.78 16.87 -9.59
N GLY A 437 -3.77 16.05 -9.30
CA GLY A 437 -3.44 14.86 -10.09
C GLY A 437 -4.64 13.91 -10.19
N ILE A 438 -5.20 13.51 -9.05
CA ILE A 438 -6.38 12.64 -8.99
C ILE A 438 -7.58 13.28 -9.69
N ALA A 439 -7.86 14.55 -9.45
CA ALA A 439 -8.96 15.28 -10.08
C ALA A 439 -8.84 15.32 -11.60
N ALA A 440 -7.64 15.59 -12.13
CA ALA A 440 -7.37 15.61 -13.56
C ALA A 440 -7.72 14.27 -14.20
N PHE A 441 -7.24 13.16 -13.62
CA PHE A 441 -7.49 11.83 -14.18
C PHE A 441 -8.94 11.37 -13.97
N ALA A 442 -9.57 11.71 -12.84
CA ALA A 442 -10.97 11.40 -12.58
C ALA A 442 -11.91 12.07 -13.60
N ALA A 443 -11.55 13.25 -14.09
CA ALA A 443 -12.32 14.02 -15.06
C ALA A 443 -12.32 13.42 -16.49
N PHE A 444 -11.39 12.51 -16.83
CA PHE A 444 -11.39 11.87 -18.15
C PHE A 444 -12.46 10.79 -18.33
N GLY A 445 -13.07 10.31 -17.24
CA GLY A 445 -14.11 9.28 -17.28
C GLY A 445 -13.59 7.84 -17.38
N ASN A 446 -12.28 7.63 -17.44
CA ASN A 446 -11.65 6.31 -17.32
C ASN A 446 -11.89 5.72 -15.92
N PRO A 447 -11.96 4.38 -15.78
CA PRO A 447 -11.85 3.75 -14.47
C PRO A 447 -10.54 4.13 -13.79
N LEU A 448 -10.63 4.80 -12.65
CA LEU A 448 -9.49 5.29 -11.87
C LEU A 448 -9.39 4.51 -10.56
N VAL A 449 -8.21 3.95 -10.29
CA VAL A 449 -7.86 3.28 -9.03
C VAL A 449 -6.79 4.10 -8.32
N TRP A 450 -7.05 4.49 -7.08
CA TRP A 450 -6.07 5.13 -6.22
C TRP A 450 -5.19 4.08 -5.53
N ARG A 451 -3.89 4.09 -5.81
CA ARG A 451 -2.91 3.10 -5.35
C ARG A 451 -1.71 3.75 -4.65
N PRO A 452 -1.91 4.48 -3.54
CA PRO A 452 -0.82 5.22 -2.92
C PRO A 452 0.18 4.29 -2.21
N ASN A 453 1.41 4.77 -2.06
CA ASN A 453 2.43 4.17 -1.19
C ASN A 453 2.41 4.75 0.24
N ILE A 454 1.34 5.47 0.59
CA ILE A 454 1.22 6.28 1.81
C ILE A 454 1.32 5.45 3.11
N LEU A 455 0.91 4.17 3.07
CA LEU A 455 0.96 3.28 4.24
C LEU A 455 2.39 2.86 4.64
N HIS A 456 3.41 3.19 3.83
CA HIS A 456 4.81 3.11 4.27
C HIS A 456 5.15 4.15 5.36
N GLY A 457 4.30 5.18 5.51
CA GLY A 457 4.51 6.30 6.42
C GLY A 457 5.84 7.00 6.17
N PHE A 458 6.31 7.73 7.17
CA PHE A 458 7.74 8.01 7.27
C PHE A 458 8.44 6.71 7.67
N GLN A 459 9.53 6.37 6.99
CA GLN A 459 10.26 5.10 7.12
C GLN A 459 11.04 4.99 8.46
N ALA A 460 10.46 5.53 9.54
CA ALA A 460 10.82 5.38 10.94
C ALA A 460 9.93 4.33 11.62
N GLN A 461 10.45 3.77 12.70
CA GLN A 461 9.85 2.77 13.59
C GLN A 461 9.38 3.41 14.91
N VAL A 462 8.86 4.63 14.81
CA VAL A 462 8.15 5.32 15.89
C VAL A 462 6.64 5.24 15.62
N PRO A 463 5.78 5.38 16.65
CA PRO A 463 4.36 5.59 16.44
C PRO A 463 4.10 6.80 15.53
N GLN A 464 3.15 6.65 14.62
CA GLN A 464 2.81 7.68 13.64
C GLN A 464 1.30 7.85 13.59
N ASN A 465 0.86 9.08 13.34
CA ASN A 465 -0.55 9.35 13.06
C ASN A 465 -0.69 10.36 11.91
N TYR A 466 -1.15 9.86 10.77
CA TYR A 466 -1.61 10.65 9.63
C TYR A 466 -2.99 10.17 9.16
N ALA A 467 -3.73 9.56 10.08
CA ALA A 467 -4.97 8.87 9.77
C ALA A 467 -6.04 9.81 9.21
N ARG A 468 -6.07 11.07 9.66
CA ARG A 468 -7.05 12.07 9.20
C ARG A 468 -6.94 12.36 7.72
N ILE A 469 -5.75 12.70 7.22
CA ILE A 469 -5.52 12.96 5.78
C ILE A 469 -5.93 11.73 4.96
N LEU A 470 -5.49 10.54 5.38
CA LEU A 470 -5.84 9.30 4.68
C LEU A 470 -7.36 9.05 4.69
N TYR A 471 -8.03 9.33 5.81
CA TYR A 471 -9.47 9.19 5.97
C TYR A 471 -10.21 10.14 5.02
N ASP A 472 -9.88 11.43 5.08
CA ASP A 472 -10.50 12.51 4.31
C ASP A 472 -10.34 12.29 2.80
N ASP A 473 -9.12 11.95 2.34
CA ASP A 473 -8.87 11.63 0.93
C ASP A 473 -9.68 10.41 0.49
N THR A 474 -9.71 9.35 1.32
CA THR A 474 -10.47 8.13 1.01
C THR A 474 -11.97 8.43 0.86
N VAL A 475 -12.58 9.16 1.80
CA VAL A 475 -14.02 9.46 1.74
C VAL A 475 -14.36 10.45 0.62
N ARG A 476 -13.45 11.39 0.31
CA ARG A 476 -13.62 12.34 -0.78
C ARG A 476 -13.51 11.66 -2.15
N PHE A 477 -12.62 10.70 -2.31
CA PHE A 477 -12.45 9.95 -3.57
C PHE A 477 -13.67 9.08 -3.91
N LYS A 478 -14.36 8.51 -2.90
CA LYS A 478 -15.61 7.76 -3.10
C LYS A 478 -16.67 8.56 -3.85
N VAL A 479 -16.76 9.86 -3.60
CA VAL A 479 -17.77 10.73 -4.22
C VAL A 479 -17.29 11.41 -5.51
N ASN A 480 -16.06 11.11 -5.98
CA ASN A 480 -15.45 11.78 -7.15
C ASN A 480 -14.93 10.82 -8.24
N ASN A 481 -15.72 9.78 -8.60
CA ASN A 481 -15.41 8.86 -9.71
C ASN A 481 -14.08 8.09 -9.59
N VAL A 482 -13.51 7.99 -8.39
CA VAL A 482 -12.45 7.01 -8.10
C VAL A 482 -13.15 5.67 -7.84
N ARG A 483 -12.98 4.72 -8.77
CA ARG A 483 -13.69 3.44 -8.79
C ARG A 483 -13.07 2.41 -7.87
N GLY A 484 -11.80 2.60 -7.49
CA GLY A 484 -11.11 1.66 -6.64
C GLY A 484 -9.96 2.20 -5.83
N VAL A 485 -9.52 1.41 -4.86
CA VAL A 485 -8.34 1.66 -4.04
C VAL A 485 -7.43 0.44 -3.99
N SER A 486 -6.13 0.65 -3.79
CA SER A 486 -5.16 -0.41 -3.70
C SER A 486 -3.94 -0.01 -2.88
N PHE A 487 -3.79 -0.51 -1.66
CA PHE A 487 -2.64 -0.13 -0.83
C PHE A 487 -1.50 -1.15 -0.91
N ASP A 488 -0.32 -0.68 -1.31
CA ASP A 488 0.84 -1.55 -1.60
C ASP A 488 1.52 -2.13 -0.35
N CYS A 489 1.12 -1.70 0.86
CA CYS A 489 1.71 -2.18 2.11
C CYS A 489 0.77 -2.05 3.31
N CYS A 490 0.78 -3.06 4.18
CA CYS A 490 0.53 -2.94 5.61
C CYS A 490 1.68 -3.70 6.26
N SER A 491 2.65 -2.99 6.81
CA SER A 491 3.88 -3.59 7.35
C SER A 491 3.66 -4.47 8.59
N GLY A 492 2.43 -4.55 9.11
CA GLY A 492 2.04 -5.39 10.26
C GLY A 492 2.52 -4.87 11.61
N GLU A 493 2.91 -3.60 11.69
CA GLU A 493 3.44 -2.94 12.89
C GLU A 493 2.30 -2.23 13.65
N PHE A 494 1.37 -3.00 14.23
CA PHE A 494 0.13 -2.44 14.76
C PHE A 494 0.32 -1.54 15.99
N ALA A 495 1.40 -1.71 16.76
CA ALA A 495 1.70 -0.78 17.85
C ALA A 495 2.23 0.58 17.35
N LEU A 496 2.69 0.66 16.09
CA LEU A 496 3.21 1.89 15.50
C LEU A 496 2.20 2.59 14.58
N ARG A 497 1.41 1.81 13.84
CA ARG A 497 0.52 2.30 12.76
C ARG A 497 -0.88 1.68 12.80
N GLY A 498 -1.21 0.90 13.83
CA GLY A 498 -2.50 0.19 13.93
C GLY A 498 -3.70 1.13 13.89
N PHE A 499 -3.60 2.30 14.52
CA PHE A 499 -4.65 3.33 14.44
C PHE A 499 -4.91 3.79 13.00
N ILE A 500 -3.86 3.96 12.20
CA ILE A 500 -3.97 4.35 10.79
C ILE A 500 -4.67 3.25 9.98
N PHE A 501 -4.30 1.98 10.21
CA PHE A 501 -4.95 0.85 9.54
C PHE A 501 -6.42 0.72 9.94
N TYR A 502 -6.75 0.93 11.22
CA TYR A 502 -8.12 0.96 11.71
C TYR A 502 -8.92 2.06 11.01
N MET A 503 -8.41 3.30 11.02
CA MET A 503 -9.09 4.44 10.40
C MET A 503 -9.25 4.29 8.89
N LEU A 504 -8.28 3.68 8.20
CA LEU A 504 -8.45 3.32 6.79
C LEU A 504 -9.60 2.33 6.60
N GLY A 505 -9.70 1.29 7.43
CA GLY A 505 -10.82 0.34 7.40
C GLY A 505 -12.16 1.05 7.58
N ARG A 506 -12.25 1.97 8.55
CA ARG A 506 -13.42 2.84 8.76
C ARG A 506 -13.71 3.69 7.54
N ALA A 507 -12.69 4.29 6.92
CA ALA A 507 -12.85 5.15 5.76
C ALA A 507 -13.37 4.37 4.56
N LEU A 508 -12.93 3.12 4.34
CA LEU A 508 -13.41 2.25 3.28
C LEU A 508 -14.85 1.78 3.51
N PHE A 509 -15.23 1.52 4.76
CA PHE A 509 -16.56 1.02 5.16
C PHE A 509 -17.26 2.01 6.10
N ASN A 510 -17.73 3.12 5.54
CA ASN A 510 -18.39 4.22 6.27
C ASN A 510 -19.84 4.40 5.82
N HIS A 511 -20.69 3.38 5.98
CA HIS A 511 -22.08 3.43 5.49
C HIS A 511 -22.93 4.51 6.17
N ASP A 512 -22.61 4.84 7.42
CA ASP A 512 -23.28 5.89 8.18
C ASP A 512 -22.73 7.30 7.90
N ASN A 513 -21.77 7.43 6.97
CA ASN A 513 -21.07 8.68 6.66
C ASN A 513 -20.54 9.41 7.91
N LEU A 514 -19.96 8.68 8.86
CA LEU A 514 -19.43 9.29 10.08
C LEU A 514 -18.22 10.19 9.80
N SER A 515 -18.06 11.25 10.57
CA SER A 515 -16.88 12.12 10.58
C SER A 515 -15.64 11.39 11.11
N TYR A 516 -14.45 11.90 10.80
CA TYR A 516 -13.21 11.39 11.41
C TYR A 516 -13.28 11.45 12.95
N GLU A 517 -13.80 12.55 13.51
CA GLU A 517 -13.93 12.74 14.96
C GLU A 517 -14.82 11.67 15.59
N ALA A 518 -15.97 11.37 14.98
CA ALA A 518 -16.86 10.31 15.45
C ALA A 518 -16.18 8.92 15.45
N GLN A 519 -15.31 8.65 14.47
CA GLN A 519 -14.55 7.39 14.40
C GLN A 519 -13.39 7.37 15.39
N LEU A 520 -12.73 8.50 15.64
CA LEU A 520 -11.68 8.66 16.64
C LEU A 520 -12.23 8.48 18.06
N ASP A 521 -13.37 9.09 18.36
CA ASP A 521 -14.01 8.98 19.67
C ASP A 521 -14.44 7.52 19.94
N ASP A 522 -14.97 6.84 18.92
CA ASP A 522 -15.31 5.43 18.97
C ASP A 522 -14.08 4.52 19.19
N PHE A 523 -12.96 4.82 18.54
CA PHE A 523 -11.69 4.13 18.79
C PHE A 523 -11.22 4.36 20.23
N CYS A 524 -11.23 5.61 20.70
CA CYS A 524 -10.77 5.97 22.04
C CYS A 524 -11.62 5.34 23.15
N ALA A 525 -12.94 5.22 22.94
CA ALA A 525 -13.86 4.58 23.89
C ALA A 525 -13.46 3.14 24.24
N CYS A 526 -12.74 2.46 23.34
CA CYS A 526 -12.26 1.09 23.56
C CYS A 526 -11.16 0.96 24.65
N PHE A 527 -10.66 2.10 25.16
CA PHE A 527 -9.63 2.20 26.19
C PHE A 527 -10.20 2.56 27.57
N GLY A 528 -11.52 2.45 27.78
CA GLY A 528 -12.16 2.64 29.09
C GLY A 528 -11.84 4.03 29.68
N LYS A 529 -11.50 4.07 30.97
CA LYS A 529 -11.09 5.32 31.66
C LYS A 529 -9.82 5.96 31.09
N GLY A 530 -9.04 5.22 30.30
CA GLY A 530 -7.86 5.72 29.60
C GLY A 530 -8.18 6.53 28.34
N ALA A 531 -9.42 6.50 27.85
CA ALA A 531 -9.83 7.13 26.59
C ALA A 531 -9.37 8.59 26.43
N PRO A 532 -9.52 9.50 27.43
CA PRO A 532 -9.09 10.89 27.27
C PRO A 532 -7.59 11.04 27.06
N MET A 533 -6.79 10.18 27.70
CA MET A 533 -5.33 10.21 27.57
C MET A 533 -4.86 9.57 26.26
N VAL A 534 -5.55 8.54 25.78
CA VAL A 534 -5.29 7.95 24.46
C VAL A 534 -5.64 8.94 23.33
N ARG A 535 -6.73 9.69 23.47
CA ARG A 535 -7.08 10.75 22.51
C ARG A 535 -5.99 11.82 22.44
N ARG A 536 -5.56 12.35 23.59
CA ARG A 536 -4.44 13.30 23.66
C ARG A 536 -3.15 12.75 23.04
N TYR A 537 -2.85 11.47 23.25
CA TYR A 537 -1.71 10.80 22.64
C TYR A 537 -1.82 10.77 21.11
N LEU A 538 -2.97 10.41 20.56
CA LEU A 538 -3.20 10.37 19.10
C LEU A 538 -3.18 11.77 18.47
N ASP A 539 -3.79 12.76 19.13
CA ASP A 539 -3.78 14.17 18.70
C ASP A 539 -2.35 14.72 18.67
N GLU A 540 -1.54 14.41 19.68
CA GLU A 540 -0.14 14.83 19.74
C GLU A 540 0.72 14.13 18.65
N LEU A 541 0.50 12.83 18.39
CA LEU A 541 1.13 12.13 17.27
C LEU A 541 0.80 12.77 15.92
N GLU A 542 -0.46 13.17 15.72
CA GLU A 542 -0.89 13.87 14.51
C GLU A 542 -0.15 15.19 14.36
N ARG A 543 -0.10 15.99 15.44
CA ARG A 543 0.62 17.27 15.46
C ARG A 543 2.11 17.11 15.13
N ILE A 544 2.77 16.09 15.69
CA ILE A 544 4.18 15.80 15.42
C ILE A 544 4.39 15.43 13.95
N HIS A 545 3.54 14.55 13.42
CA HIS A 545 3.65 14.09 12.04
C HIS A 545 3.43 15.24 11.05
N MET A 546 2.42 16.09 11.29
CA MET A 546 2.12 17.25 10.46
C MET A 546 3.24 18.29 10.48
N ARG A 547 3.87 18.52 11.63
CA ARG A 547 5.05 19.41 11.71
C ARG A 547 6.24 18.87 10.90
N ALA A 548 6.50 17.56 10.97
CA ALA A 548 7.57 16.94 10.20
C ALA A 548 7.29 16.97 8.68
N ALA A 549 6.01 16.85 8.31
CA ALA A 549 5.51 17.00 6.95
C ALA A 549 5.69 18.41 6.39
N GLU A 550 5.33 19.45 7.16
CA GLU A 550 5.47 20.88 6.82
C GLU A 550 6.93 21.25 6.56
N ARG A 551 7.87 20.73 7.36
CA ARG A 551 9.30 21.01 7.16
C ARG A 551 9.90 20.30 5.95
N ALA A 552 9.15 19.45 5.25
CA ALA A 552 9.59 18.59 4.16
C ALA A 552 10.84 17.73 4.48
N ARG A 553 11.10 17.46 5.77
CA ARG A 553 12.25 16.66 6.26
C ARG A 553 11.93 15.18 6.44
N GLY A 554 10.69 14.77 6.18
CA GLY A 554 10.24 13.37 6.20
C GLY A 554 10.66 12.63 7.48
N THR A 555 11.29 11.47 7.31
CA THR A 555 11.79 10.62 8.41
C THR A 555 12.74 11.35 9.37
N GLU A 556 13.69 12.15 8.87
CA GLU A 556 14.66 12.84 9.73
C GLU A 556 13.96 13.91 10.57
N GLY A 557 13.05 14.68 9.95
CA GLY A 557 12.26 15.70 10.66
C GLY A 557 11.33 15.12 11.72
N LEU A 558 10.82 13.91 11.50
CA LEU A 558 10.00 13.22 12.49
C LEU A 558 10.81 12.81 13.73
N LEU A 559 12.05 12.34 13.55
CA LEU A 559 12.88 11.81 14.63
C LEU A 559 13.61 12.89 15.43
N GLU A 560 13.92 14.03 14.81
CA GLU A 560 14.67 15.14 15.40
C GLU A 560 14.03 15.64 16.71
N ASP A 561 12.73 15.91 16.68
CA ASP A 561 11.97 16.52 17.78
C ASP A 561 10.95 15.55 18.42
N TYR A 562 11.13 14.24 18.26
CA TYR A 562 10.12 13.27 18.70
C TYR A 562 10.00 13.20 20.25
N PRO A 563 8.86 13.59 20.86
CA PRO A 563 8.77 13.84 22.29
C PRO A 563 8.40 12.57 23.08
N VAL A 564 9.31 11.59 23.10
CA VAL A 564 9.08 10.27 23.75
C VAL A 564 8.58 10.43 25.19
N ALA A 565 9.21 11.31 25.99
CA ALA A 565 8.87 11.48 27.40
C ALA A 565 7.44 12.02 27.60
N GLU A 566 6.98 12.93 26.75
CA GLU A 566 5.62 13.46 26.81
C GLU A 566 4.59 12.40 26.45
N LEU A 567 4.80 11.71 25.33
CA LEU A 567 3.94 10.62 24.88
C LEU A 567 3.90 9.47 25.91
N SER A 568 5.03 9.15 26.55
CA SER A 568 5.08 8.15 27.62
C SER A 568 4.23 8.56 28.81
N ARG A 569 4.33 9.81 29.29
CA ARG A 569 3.49 10.30 30.40
C ARG A 569 1.99 10.18 30.10
N MET A 570 1.59 10.41 28.84
CA MET A 570 0.19 10.25 28.44
C MET A 570 -0.29 8.81 28.59
N LEU A 571 0.46 7.85 28.06
CA LEU A 571 0.12 6.43 28.14
C LEU A 571 0.30 5.84 29.56
N ASP A 572 1.26 6.33 30.35
CA ASP A 572 1.41 5.95 31.75
C ASP A 572 0.20 6.37 32.59
N ARG A 573 -0.34 7.57 32.34
CA ARG A 573 -1.58 8.01 32.98
C ARG A 573 -2.78 7.20 32.52
N ALA A 574 -2.86 6.85 31.23
CA ALA A 574 -3.91 5.96 30.71
C ALA A 574 -3.85 4.57 31.37
N ASP A 575 -2.64 4.04 31.56
CA ASP A 575 -2.40 2.73 32.19
C ASP A 575 -2.83 2.75 33.66
N ALA A 576 -2.50 3.81 34.41
CA ALA A 576 -2.96 3.99 35.79
C ALA A 576 -4.49 4.10 35.89
N LEU A 577 -5.13 4.89 35.02
CA LEU A 577 -6.59 5.07 34.99
C LEU A 577 -7.36 3.80 34.67
N THR A 578 -6.74 2.89 33.89
CA THR A 578 -7.36 1.62 33.46
C THR A 578 -6.96 0.43 34.32
N SER A 579 -6.21 0.62 35.43
CA SER A 579 -5.69 -0.48 36.26
C SER A 579 -6.75 -1.46 36.76
N ALA A 580 -8.00 -1.01 36.97
CA ALA A 580 -9.15 -1.83 37.36
C ALA A 580 -10.00 -2.35 36.17
N GLU A 581 -9.56 -2.11 34.93
CA GLU A 581 -10.25 -2.47 33.69
C GLU A 581 -9.33 -3.33 32.80
N PRO A 582 -9.15 -4.64 33.09
CA PRO A 582 -8.11 -5.46 32.47
C PRO A 582 -8.10 -5.45 30.93
N GLU A 583 -9.28 -5.46 30.31
CA GLU A 583 -9.41 -5.41 28.85
C GLU A 583 -8.98 -4.05 28.25
N ALA A 584 -9.28 -2.94 28.93
CA ALA A 584 -8.84 -1.62 28.49
C ALA A 584 -7.34 -1.43 28.75
N ASN A 585 -6.87 -1.89 29.91
CA ASN A 585 -5.49 -1.77 30.33
C ASN A 585 -4.52 -2.49 29.39
N VAL A 586 -4.85 -3.71 28.96
CA VAL A 586 -4.00 -4.45 28.02
C VAL A 586 -3.87 -3.73 26.66
N ARG A 587 -4.91 -3.01 26.23
CA ARG A 587 -4.88 -2.18 25.00
C ARG A 587 -3.98 -0.95 25.17
N VAL A 588 -4.02 -0.28 26.33
CA VAL A 588 -3.08 0.82 26.64
C VAL A 588 -1.64 0.31 26.63
N ARG A 589 -1.37 -0.83 27.29
CA ARG A 589 -0.04 -1.44 27.32
C ARG A 589 0.45 -1.88 25.94
N PHE A 590 -0.46 -2.26 25.04
CA PHE A 590 -0.12 -2.53 23.64
C PHE A 590 0.43 -1.28 22.93
N LEU A 591 -0.17 -0.10 23.13
CA LEU A 591 0.35 1.16 22.58
C LEU A 591 1.72 1.53 23.18
N LYS A 592 1.94 1.27 24.48
CA LYS A 592 3.23 1.53 25.15
C LYS A 592 4.40 0.79 24.48
N LYS A 593 4.18 -0.43 23.98
CA LYS A 593 5.21 -1.18 23.22
C LYS A 593 5.74 -0.40 22.02
N GLY A 594 4.88 0.37 21.34
CA GLY A 594 5.30 1.23 20.23
C GLY A 594 6.24 2.35 20.68
N LEU A 595 6.02 2.94 21.85
CA LEU A 595 6.92 3.95 22.43
C LEU A 595 8.24 3.38 22.90
N ASP A 596 8.29 2.13 23.35
CA ASP A 596 9.55 1.47 23.68
C ASP A 596 10.43 1.32 22.42
N VAL A 597 9.83 0.96 21.28
CA VAL A 597 10.54 0.95 19.99
C VAL A 597 11.04 2.35 19.61
N ALA A 598 10.20 3.36 19.77
CA ALA A 598 10.58 4.73 19.47
C ALA A 598 11.76 5.21 20.31
N ARG A 599 11.76 4.90 21.61
CA ARG A 599 12.85 5.24 22.53
C ARG A 599 14.18 4.67 22.06
N GLU A 600 14.20 3.40 21.63
CA GLU A 600 15.41 2.75 21.15
C GLU A 600 15.83 3.24 19.76
N GLU A 601 14.89 3.53 18.86
CA GLU A 601 15.22 4.07 17.54
C GLU A 601 15.77 5.49 17.63
N ILE A 602 15.22 6.35 18.48
CA ILE A 602 15.68 7.74 18.64
C ILE A 602 17.09 7.78 19.25
N LYS A 603 17.40 6.87 20.20
CA LYS A 603 18.79 6.71 20.68
C LYS A 603 19.74 6.36 19.54
N LEU A 604 19.34 5.43 18.67
CA LEU A 604 20.14 5.03 17.51
C LEU A 604 20.27 6.18 16.48
N TYR A 605 19.19 6.90 16.21
CA TYR A 605 19.16 8.07 15.34
C TYR A 605 20.13 9.15 15.85
N LYS A 606 20.08 9.51 17.13
CA LYS A 606 21.00 10.50 17.71
C LYS A 606 22.45 10.04 17.62
N ALA A 607 22.73 8.79 18.00
CA ALA A 607 24.06 8.19 17.92
C ALA A 607 24.63 8.19 16.48
N TRP A 608 23.77 8.07 15.46
CA TRP A 608 24.19 8.12 14.06
C TRP A 608 24.87 9.44 13.67
N TYR A 609 24.49 10.56 14.28
CA TYR A 609 25.06 11.88 14.00
C TYR A 609 26.17 12.29 14.98
N THR A 610 26.20 11.72 16.17
CA THR A 610 27.09 12.18 17.26
C THR A 610 28.21 11.21 17.60
N THR A 611 28.23 10.00 17.03
CA THR A 611 29.08 8.91 17.54
C THR A 611 29.97 8.29 16.46
N GLU A 612 31.17 7.90 16.88
CA GLU A 612 32.11 7.16 16.03
C GLU A 612 31.59 5.77 15.62
N TRP A 613 32.22 5.18 14.61
CA TRP A 613 31.79 3.93 13.97
C TRP A 613 31.60 2.74 14.91
N LYS A 614 32.56 2.47 15.81
CA LYS A 614 32.53 1.28 16.68
C LYS A 614 31.36 1.32 17.67
N PRO A 615 31.14 2.39 18.46
CA PRO A 615 29.99 2.45 19.35
C PRO A 615 28.64 2.50 18.61
N LEU A 616 28.58 3.13 17.43
CA LEU A 616 27.36 3.13 16.60
C LEU A 616 26.96 1.72 16.12
N LEU A 617 27.94 0.89 15.73
CA LEU A 617 27.67 -0.51 15.42
C LEU A 617 27.12 -1.28 16.62
N ALA A 618 27.65 -1.02 17.83
CA ALA A 618 27.16 -1.64 19.05
C ALA A 618 25.72 -1.20 19.38
N ALA A 619 25.42 0.09 19.26
CA ALA A 619 24.06 0.63 19.43
C ALA A 619 23.09 0.02 18.40
N ARG A 620 23.49 -0.08 17.14
CA ARG A 620 22.71 -0.74 16.08
C ARG A 620 22.45 -2.20 16.40
N LYS A 621 23.44 -2.94 16.88
CA LYS A 621 23.27 -4.35 17.30
C LYS A 621 22.26 -4.48 18.44
N LYS A 622 22.36 -3.63 19.48
CA LYS A 622 21.40 -3.60 20.60
C LYS A 622 19.97 -3.31 20.13
N TYR A 623 19.79 -2.30 19.29
CA TYR A 623 18.48 -1.98 18.71
C TYR A 623 17.90 -3.16 17.90
N ILE A 624 18.73 -3.80 17.07
CA ILE A 624 18.34 -4.95 16.26
C ILE A 624 17.93 -6.14 17.16
N GLU A 625 18.65 -6.40 18.25
CA GLU A 625 18.31 -7.45 19.23
C GLU A 625 17.01 -7.12 19.98
N PHE A 626 16.83 -5.87 20.39
CA PHE A 626 15.59 -5.38 21.01
C PHE A 626 14.39 -5.63 20.10
N VAL A 627 14.46 -5.17 18.84
CA VAL A 627 13.37 -5.35 17.86
C VAL A 627 13.10 -6.83 17.61
N ARG A 628 14.14 -7.66 17.50
CA ARG A 628 13.97 -9.11 17.34
C ARG A 628 13.17 -9.68 18.51
N ASN A 629 13.58 -9.40 19.74
CA ASN A 629 12.97 -9.97 20.93
C ASN A 629 11.50 -9.52 21.05
N LEU A 630 11.23 -8.22 20.90
CA LEU A 630 9.86 -7.70 20.92
C LEU A 630 8.98 -8.33 19.83
N SER A 631 9.52 -8.50 18.61
CA SER A 631 8.78 -9.13 17.50
C SER A 631 8.49 -10.61 17.75
N MET A 632 9.32 -11.28 18.56
CA MET A 632 9.07 -12.64 18.99
C MET A 632 8.03 -12.69 20.10
N ASP A 633 8.09 -11.79 21.06
CA ASP A 633 7.17 -11.74 22.21
C ASP A 633 5.76 -11.31 21.80
N ASP A 634 5.66 -10.28 20.96
CA ASP A 634 4.40 -9.77 20.41
C ASP A 634 4.55 -9.42 18.92
N PRO A 635 4.40 -10.43 18.05
CA PRO A 635 4.52 -10.22 16.60
C PRO A 635 3.47 -9.28 16.01
N VAL A 636 2.33 -9.05 16.68
CA VAL A 636 1.30 -8.12 16.20
C VAL A 636 1.73 -6.69 16.49
N ALA A 637 2.30 -6.43 17.67
CA ALA A 637 2.85 -5.12 18.02
C ALA A 637 3.92 -4.69 17.01
N LEU A 638 4.87 -5.59 16.71
CA LEU A 638 5.97 -5.31 15.78
C LEU A 638 6.24 -6.53 14.88
N CYS A 639 5.91 -6.42 13.60
CA CYS A 639 6.20 -7.47 12.64
C CYS A 639 7.70 -7.46 12.27
N PRO A 640 8.42 -8.58 12.34
CA PRO A 640 9.83 -8.61 11.97
C PRO A 640 10.04 -8.52 10.45
N LEU A 641 9.03 -8.85 9.63
CA LEU A 641 9.14 -8.81 8.18
C LEU A 641 9.28 -7.38 7.62
N SER A 642 8.89 -6.37 8.39
CA SER A 642 9.03 -4.96 8.00
C SER A 642 10.44 -4.41 8.19
N LEU A 643 11.33 -5.17 8.85
CA LEU A 643 12.75 -4.80 9.06
C LEU A 643 13.54 -4.57 7.76
N GLY A 644 13.04 -5.09 6.63
CA GLY A 644 13.64 -4.88 5.31
C GLY A 644 13.39 -3.49 4.70
N PHE A 645 12.48 -2.68 5.27
CA PHE A 645 12.03 -1.40 4.68
C PHE A 645 12.44 -0.19 5.53
N LYS A 646 13.73 -0.03 5.82
CA LYS A 646 14.17 0.85 6.91
C LYS A 646 15.05 2.02 6.46
N GLY A 647 14.92 3.13 7.19
CA GLY A 647 15.65 4.38 7.00
C GLY A 647 17.17 4.22 6.91
N PRO A 648 17.87 5.23 6.38
CA PRO A 648 19.28 5.14 5.98
C PRO A 648 20.23 4.77 7.12
N TYR A 649 19.87 4.96 8.38
CA TYR A 649 20.69 4.58 9.55
C TYR A 649 20.64 3.08 9.89
N LEU A 650 19.66 2.34 9.38
CA LEU A 650 19.51 0.89 9.58
C LEU A 650 20.05 0.07 8.41
N GLN A 651 20.23 0.67 7.24
CA GLN A 651 20.72 0.00 6.02
C GLN A 651 22.00 0.63 5.44
N GLY A 652 22.27 1.90 5.75
CA GLY A 652 23.38 2.66 5.23
C GLY A 652 24.67 2.50 6.02
N THR A 653 25.74 3.02 5.43
CA THR A 653 26.96 3.40 6.16
C THR A 653 26.75 4.83 6.71
N PRO A 654 27.17 5.13 7.96
CA PRO A 654 27.12 6.47 8.55
C PRO A 654 27.64 7.52 7.59
N ARG A 655 27.07 8.73 7.65
CA ARG A 655 27.68 9.88 6.96
C ARG A 655 29.10 10.01 7.50
N ARG A 656 30.07 9.62 6.68
CA ARG A 656 31.48 9.86 6.95
C ARG A 656 31.67 11.37 7.06
N THR A 657 32.39 11.83 8.08
CA THR A 657 32.87 13.22 8.11
C THR A 657 33.63 13.53 6.81
N PRO A 658 33.77 14.81 6.41
CA PRO A 658 34.63 15.17 5.27
C PRO A 658 36.01 14.49 5.34
N GLU A 659 36.62 14.44 6.52
CA GLU A 659 37.92 13.78 6.73
C GLU A 659 37.83 12.25 6.55
N GLN A 660 36.78 11.62 7.08
CA GLN A 660 36.57 10.16 6.90
C GLN A 660 36.25 9.80 5.43
N ARG A 661 35.60 10.69 4.67
CA ARG A 661 35.37 10.51 3.23
C ARG A 661 36.70 10.55 2.48
N ALA A 662 37.53 11.55 2.77
CA ALA A 662 38.87 11.66 2.19
C ALA A 662 39.76 10.47 2.56
N ALA A 663 39.78 10.07 3.84
CA ALA A 663 40.55 8.92 4.32
C ALA A 663 40.09 7.60 3.71
N PHE A 664 38.78 7.39 3.55
CA PHE A 664 38.26 6.19 2.90
C PHE A 664 38.59 6.17 1.40
N ALA A 665 38.46 7.31 0.71
CA ALA A 665 38.85 7.44 -0.69
C ALA A 665 40.34 7.13 -0.89
N ALA A 666 41.21 7.70 -0.04
CA ALA A 666 42.65 7.42 -0.03
C ALA A 666 42.96 5.94 0.24
N LYS A 667 42.29 5.31 1.21
CA LYS A 667 42.48 3.88 1.53
C LYS A 667 42.03 2.97 0.39
N ARG A 668 40.98 3.35 -0.34
CA ARG A 668 40.50 2.63 -1.54
C ARG A 668 41.48 2.80 -2.70
N ALA A 669 42.01 4.00 -2.91
CA ALA A 669 43.05 4.28 -3.91
C ALA A 669 44.33 3.49 -3.62
N ALA A 670 44.79 3.44 -2.36
CA ALA A 670 45.96 2.67 -1.95
C ALA A 670 45.77 1.16 -2.11
N LYS A 671 44.58 0.63 -1.77
CA LYS A 671 44.25 -0.79 -2.00
C LYS A 671 44.22 -1.14 -3.49
N ARG A 672 43.74 -0.23 -4.34
CA ARG A 672 43.73 -0.36 -5.81
C ARG A 672 45.16 -0.35 -6.37
N ALA A 673 45.99 0.59 -5.91
CA ALA A 673 47.40 0.68 -6.29
C ALA A 673 48.20 -0.57 -5.88
N ARG A 674 47.93 -1.13 -4.69
CA ARG A 674 48.59 -2.36 -4.22
C ARG A 674 48.15 -3.60 -4.99
N ALA A 675 46.86 -3.73 -5.29
CA ALA A 675 46.35 -4.84 -6.12
C ALA A 675 46.93 -4.83 -7.55
N LEU A 676 47.08 -3.64 -8.14
CA LEU A 676 47.73 -3.44 -9.44
C LEU A 676 49.21 -3.80 -9.41
N LYS A 677 49.90 -3.47 -8.31
CA LYS A 677 51.33 -3.80 -8.11
C LYS A 677 51.57 -5.29 -7.89
N ASP A 678 50.61 -6.00 -7.30
CA ASP A 678 50.68 -7.44 -7.01
C ASP A 678 50.11 -8.32 -8.15
N GLY A 679 49.81 -7.74 -9.33
CA GLY A 679 49.30 -8.47 -10.50
C GLY A 679 47.92 -9.10 -10.33
N ARG A 680 47.20 -8.80 -9.25
CA ARG A 680 45.86 -9.35 -8.97
C ARG A 680 44.79 -8.44 -9.55
N GLN A 681 44.08 -8.90 -10.57
CA GLN A 681 42.93 -8.18 -11.10
C GLN A 681 41.76 -8.20 -10.09
N PRO A 682 41.18 -7.04 -9.73
CA PRO A 682 39.95 -6.99 -8.94
C PRO A 682 38.76 -7.55 -9.75
N SER A 683 37.94 -8.39 -9.11
CA SER A 683 36.83 -9.12 -9.74
C SER A 683 35.85 -8.21 -10.52
N GLY A 684 35.78 -8.41 -11.84
CA GLY A 684 34.81 -7.86 -12.78
C GLY A 684 34.68 -8.79 -13.99
N TYR A 685 33.55 -8.75 -14.70
CA TYR A 685 33.36 -9.51 -15.94
C TYR A 685 33.80 -8.67 -17.15
N THR A 686 34.34 -9.35 -18.16
CA THR A 686 34.67 -8.80 -19.49
C THR A 686 33.43 -8.77 -20.37
N ASP A 687 33.32 -7.76 -21.23
CA ASP A 687 32.31 -7.76 -22.30
C ASP A 687 32.66 -8.78 -23.41
N GLY A 688 31.76 -8.94 -24.39
CA GLY A 688 31.90 -9.88 -25.51
C GLY A 688 33.07 -9.57 -26.46
N GLU A 689 33.83 -8.50 -26.22
CA GLU A 689 35.04 -8.14 -26.97
C GLU A 689 36.30 -8.18 -26.08
N GLY A 690 36.20 -8.70 -24.85
CA GLY A 690 37.34 -8.87 -23.95
C GLY A 690 37.78 -7.59 -23.23
N ASN A 691 37.01 -6.50 -23.32
CA ASN A 691 37.31 -5.25 -22.64
C ASN A 691 36.78 -5.24 -21.20
N PHE A 692 37.56 -4.62 -20.31
CA PHE A 692 37.26 -4.54 -18.88
C PHE A 692 36.28 -3.40 -18.60
N VAL A 693 35.06 -3.74 -18.16
CA VAL A 693 34.03 -2.74 -17.83
C VAL A 693 33.75 -2.75 -16.32
N GLU A 694 34.01 -1.60 -15.67
CA GLU A 694 33.84 -1.37 -14.23
C GLU A 694 32.36 -1.56 -13.79
N GLN A 695 32.10 -2.30 -12.71
CA GLN A 695 30.79 -2.24 -12.02
C GLN A 695 30.72 -1.00 -11.11
N PRO A 696 29.75 -0.08 -11.25
CA PRO A 696 29.51 0.95 -10.25
C PRO A 696 28.61 0.40 -9.12
N LYS A 697 29.15 0.28 -7.90
CA LYS A 697 28.37 0.06 -6.67
C LYS A 697 28.02 1.36 -5.97
#